data_AF-A0A1C4YS87-F1
#
_entry.id   AF-A0A1C4YS87-F1
#
_cell.length_a   1.000
_cell.length_b   1.000
_cell.length_c   1.000
_cell.angle_alpha   90.00
_cell.angle_beta   90.00
_cell.angle_gamma   90.00
#
_symmetry.space_group_name_H-M   'P 1'
#
loop_
_entity.id
_entity.type
_entity.pdbx_description
1 polymer ?
#
loop_
_entity_poly.entity_id
_entity_poly.type
_entity_poly.pdbx_seq_one_letter_code
_entity_poly.pdbx_strand_id
1 'polypeptide(L)'
;MSCVTDDSTADDPRAAVARLSDTGRVTLIGVRHHSPVLAAAIPALLDAAAPDAVLVELPADMQPWLTWLAHPDTRAPVALAAASGDEGGPLAFYPFADFSPELAALRWAHRRGVPARCCDLPLSDPTWQERPAAVGSQVKGYADSVRATLTGRTGDDLWDRWVEAAAPGSPPEAVRRSALAVGWALRTDAANGIGALDQRREAWMRQQIAETPGRLAVVVGAFHAPALTTPGHPASTTPPTPEAQAQRRTPVVSLVPYSFDLLDARSGYPAGIRDPRWQQAVHEAHADPSALATHLRGFAVEITRHLRDQGHPTGPAEAAEITRLAHDLARLRNLPAAGRGELVEALQTVLAQGEPAGRGRAVAVAMQHTLIGQRRGHPCPDTPVCGLTPATTALLQQLRLPGPGDPPRTVRLDPLRTPLDRRREATLQRLHACQVPYAEPVETTTADTLTTRWRLHWQPGTDAGLAAASPHGVTLAQAAAGMLNTRRRREVTDGGPTAAQAVAGLTRAAACGLPDAVDVRLADLHTAVTGTATLADLAAATQLLQRLRRGHIPATPSPPAGLDEHLTHLHAAAVRAIDGLAGSTDPGDARALLDLVRNADDSGHLLRLGHAVSRLARDGSPLMRGAAHAVQVLLGIAAPHAFGVVLASWTEMPAAECTDRLRGALSLAGALLEAGGDTLTPLLETIDGWDDEHFIRRLPALRGGFEVLSPADRDRVLDTVRHRIGDLDPSVSVAPGLLADWLAVDQSGRQALTALGLPPGTDDHTAEESAPPPSPAQPRPAHRAHTLPAAQRWRLLLGRRPDDLPPHARRLATALDELYGSGRGEGSHTAAGPGGGRQPAYPQVRDWADDLEALFGAAVRDEVLARAAERGRADALLTIAPDDVRPSVELLHTVLALAGGLPEARLNRLRPLVARLVTELTAQLARQIRPALTGLATPRRTRRPAGRLDLGATVHANLHTAHLDSHGAAQIRPERFVFRSRGRRSVDWQVILLVDVSGSMEPSTIWAALTASVLAGVTTLRTHFVTFSTEVVDLTDRVADPLSLLLEISVGGGTHIAAALRYARQLVTTPSRSLVVLVSDFEEGHPIGGLLAAVRALADDGVTLLGCASLDDRGQPRYSTGVAGQLVAAGMPVAALSPTELARWIGDQVR
;
A
#
# COMPACT_ATOMS: atom_id res chain seq x y z
N MET A 1 -60.80 50.33 -2.86
CA MET A 1 -59.75 51.09 -2.16
C MET A 1 -58.42 50.72 -2.78
N SER A 2 -57.89 51.69 -3.54
CA SER A 2 -56.53 51.92 -4.05
C SER A 2 -55.68 50.77 -4.58
N CYS A 3 -55.44 50.87 -5.89
CA CYS A 3 -54.48 50.17 -6.71
C CYS A 3 -53.05 50.14 -6.15
N VAL A 4 -52.44 48.96 -6.20
CA VAL A 4 -51.03 48.78 -6.55
C VAL A 4 -51.02 47.77 -7.70
N THR A 5 -50.98 48.27 -8.92
CA THR A 5 -50.64 47.50 -10.12
C THR A 5 -49.14 47.30 -10.09
N ASP A 6 -48.69 46.15 -9.59
CA ASP A 6 -47.30 45.72 -9.69
C ASP A 6 -47.11 45.09 -11.08
N ASP A 7 -46.61 45.92 -11.99
CA ASP A 7 -46.39 45.60 -13.40
C ASP A 7 -45.08 44.78 -13.53
N SER A 8 -45.10 43.53 -13.05
CA SER A 8 -44.10 42.53 -13.40
C SER A 8 -44.73 41.51 -14.34
N THR A 9 -44.61 41.77 -15.64
CA THR A 9 -45.04 40.85 -16.70
C THR A 9 -44.14 39.61 -16.67
N ALA A 10 -44.51 38.61 -15.87
CA ALA A 10 -43.97 37.26 -16.00
C ALA A 10 -44.39 36.73 -17.38
N ASP A 11 -43.48 36.83 -18.34
CA ASP A 11 -43.66 36.38 -19.72
C ASP A 11 -44.16 34.92 -19.74
N ASP A 12 -45.23 34.62 -20.48
CA ASP A 12 -45.74 33.25 -20.62
C ASP A 12 -44.62 32.34 -21.15
N PRO A 13 -44.20 31.28 -20.42
CA PRO A 13 -43.12 30.38 -20.83
C PRO A 13 -43.32 29.81 -22.24
N ARG A 14 -44.56 29.55 -22.65
CA ARG A 14 -44.87 29.02 -23.99
C ARG A 14 -44.64 30.07 -25.07
N ALA A 15 -45.04 31.32 -24.81
CA ALA A 15 -44.80 32.44 -25.70
C ALA A 15 -43.31 32.77 -25.80
N ALA A 16 -42.56 32.69 -24.69
CA ALA A 16 -41.12 32.89 -24.68
C ALA A 16 -40.39 31.86 -25.55
N VAL A 17 -40.70 30.56 -25.39
CA VAL A 17 -40.11 29.50 -26.21
C VAL A 17 -40.54 29.60 -27.68
N ALA A 18 -41.77 30.05 -27.95
CA ALA A 18 -42.21 30.31 -29.32
C ALA A 18 -41.35 31.40 -30.00
N ARG A 19 -41.05 32.50 -29.31
CA ARG A 19 -40.16 33.55 -29.83
C ARG A 19 -38.72 33.07 -30.03
N LEU A 20 -38.21 32.21 -29.13
CA LEU A 20 -36.86 31.64 -29.29
C LEU A 20 -36.77 30.67 -30.49
N SER A 21 -37.86 29.96 -30.78
CA SER A 21 -37.93 28.99 -31.88
C SER A 21 -38.19 29.62 -33.25
N ASP A 22 -38.82 30.79 -33.31
CA ASP A 22 -39.11 31.54 -34.53
C ASP A 22 -38.18 32.75 -34.71
N THR A 23 -36.90 32.47 -35.00
CA THR A 23 -35.81 33.46 -35.02
C THR A 23 -35.44 33.93 -36.43
N GLY A 24 -36.39 34.04 -37.36
CA GLY A 24 -36.18 34.67 -38.68
C GLY A 24 -34.95 34.14 -39.43
N ARG A 25 -33.89 34.96 -39.55
CA ARG A 25 -32.62 34.59 -40.22
C ARG A 25 -31.81 33.54 -39.44
N VAL A 26 -32.03 33.42 -38.14
CA VAL A 26 -31.27 32.56 -37.22
C VAL A 26 -32.15 31.40 -36.79
N THR A 27 -31.62 30.18 -36.83
CA THR A 27 -32.22 29.00 -36.20
C THR A 27 -31.41 28.68 -34.95
N LEU A 28 -31.94 29.03 -33.78
CA LEU A 28 -31.31 28.70 -32.51
C LEU A 28 -31.53 27.22 -32.16
N ILE A 29 -30.45 26.56 -31.75
CA ILE A 29 -30.46 25.20 -31.22
C ILE A 29 -29.72 25.26 -29.87
N GLY A 30 -30.48 25.28 -28.78
CA GLY A 30 -29.94 25.22 -27.42
C GLY A 30 -29.48 23.81 -27.09
N VAL A 31 -28.22 23.62 -26.71
CA VAL A 31 -27.61 22.30 -26.47
C VAL A 31 -27.05 22.15 -25.06
N ARG A 32 -26.85 20.90 -24.66
CA ARG A 32 -25.90 20.50 -23.62
C ARG A 32 -24.77 19.76 -24.35
N HIS A 33 -23.52 20.03 -23.95
CA HIS A 33 -22.30 19.51 -24.60
C HIS A 33 -22.29 17.99 -24.87
N HIS A 34 -23.00 17.24 -24.03
CA HIS A 34 -23.36 15.85 -24.27
C HIS A 34 -24.86 15.67 -24.14
N SER A 35 -25.53 15.41 -25.26
CA SER A 35 -26.97 15.14 -25.34
C SER A 35 -27.23 14.16 -26.49
N PRO A 36 -27.39 12.85 -26.22
CA PRO A 36 -27.53 11.86 -27.28
C PRO A 36 -28.77 12.04 -28.13
N VAL A 37 -29.89 12.42 -27.53
CA VAL A 37 -31.15 12.61 -28.27
C VAL A 37 -31.08 13.85 -29.15
N LEU A 38 -30.46 14.92 -28.68
CA LEU A 38 -30.34 16.16 -29.45
C LEU A 38 -29.30 15.99 -30.56
N ALA A 39 -28.16 15.33 -30.28
CA ALA A 39 -27.16 15.00 -31.29
C ALA A 39 -27.73 14.14 -32.44
N ALA A 40 -28.63 13.21 -32.12
CA ALA A 40 -29.35 12.43 -33.14
C ALA A 40 -30.36 13.29 -33.93
N ALA A 41 -30.96 14.32 -33.30
CA ALA A 41 -31.90 15.23 -33.94
C ALA A 41 -31.24 16.32 -34.81
N ILE A 42 -29.99 16.70 -34.52
CA ILE A 42 -29.26 17.78 -35.22
C ILE A 42 -29.33 17.67 -36.75
N PRO A 43 -29.01 16.52 -37.40
CA PRO A 43 -29.04 16.44 -38.85
C PRO A 43 -30.41 16.80 -39.45
N ALA A 44 -31.50 16.33 -38.85
CA ALA A 44 -32.85 16.63 -39.31
C ALA A 44 -33.24 18.10 -39.07
N LEU A 45 -32.81 18.68 -37.95
CA LEU A 45 -33.01 20.11 -37.65
C LEU A 45 -32.27 21.00 -38.65
N LEU A 46 -31.02 20.68 -38.98
CA LEU A 46 -30.22 21.43 -39.95
C LEU A 46 -30.72 21.26 -41.38
N ASP A 47 -31.22 20.07 -41.74
CA ASP A 47 -31.87 19.82 -43.02
C ASP A 47 -33.12 20.67 -43.21
N ALA A 48 -33.95 20.79 -42.16
CA ALA A 48 -35.15 21.62 -42.19
C ALA A 48 -34.83 23.13 -42.23
N ALA A 49 -33.79 23.56 -41.50
CA ALA A 49 -33.38 24.96 -41.44
C ALA A 49 -32.69 25.45 -42.73
N ALA A 50 -32.01 24.55 -43.45
CA ALA A 50 -31.20 24.84 -44.64
C ALA A 50 -30.27 26.07 -44.46
N PRO A 51 -29.39 26.08 -43.45
CA PRO A 51 -28.52 27.21 -43.16
C PRO A 51 -27.42 27.40 -44.20
N ASP A 52 -27.06 28.65 -44.45
CA ASP A 52 -25.89 29.04 -45.26
C ASP A 52 -24.59 28.96 -44.45
N ALA A 53 -24.66 29.01 -43.11
CA ALA A 53 -23.54 28.78 -42.20
C ALA A 53 -24.00 28.22 -40.84
N VAL A 54 -23.14 27.44 -40.20
CA VAL A 54 -23.35 26.89 -38.85
C VAL A 54 -22.39 27.56 -37.87
N LEU A 55 -22.92 28.15 -36.80
CA LEU A 55 -22.13 28.67 -35.68
C LEU A 55 -22.19 27.69 -34.52
N VAL A 56 -21.04 27.37 -33.92
CA VAL A 56 -20.92 26.43 -32.80
C VAL A 56 -20.22 27.11 -31.63
N GLU A 57 -20.72 26.91 -30.41
CA GLU A 57 -20.10 27.37 -29.16
C GLU A 57 -18.77 26.67 -28.90
N LEU A 58 -17.73 27.14 -29.57
CA LEU A 58 -16.34 26.81 -29.31
C LEU A 58 -15.51 28.10 -29.35
N PRO A 59 -14.45 28.22 -28.52
CA PRO A 59 -13.56 29.36 -28.57
C PRO A 59 -12.97 29.58 -29.96
N ALA A 60 -12.79 30.84 -30.35
CA ALA A 60 -12.25 31.21 -31.66
C ALA A 60 -10.90 30.53 -31.98
N ASP A 61 -10.06 30.27 -30.98
CA ASP A 61 -8.76 29.61 -31.13
C ASP A 61 -8.87 28.15 -31.64
N MET A 62 -10.06 27.54 -31.55
CA MET A 62 -10.32 26.18 -32.05
C MET A 62 -10.72 26.15 -33.53
N GLN A 63 -10.95 27.31 -34.16
CA GLN A 63 -11.40 27.39 -35.56
C GLN A 63 -10.55 26.56 -36.54
N PRO A 64 -9.20 26.53 -36.47
CA PRO A 64 -8.38 25.72 -37.37
C PRO A 64 -8.60 24.21 -37.21
N TRP A 65 -9.10 23.77 -36.06
CA TRP A 65 -9.25 22.36 -35.69
C TRP A 65 -10.61 21.76 -36.09
N LEU A 66 -11.60 22.59 -36.44
CA LEU A 66 -12.95 22.13 -36.80
C LEU A 66 -12.94 21.14 -37.97
N THR A 67 -12.05 21.35 -38.95
CA THR A 67 -11.92 20.46 -40.12
C THR A 67 -11.44 19.06 -39.71
N TRP A 68 -10.47 18.98 -38.80
CA TRP A 68 -9.94 17.70 -38.30
C TRP A 68 -10.94 16.99 -37.38
N LEU A 69 -11.67 17.77 -36.57
CA LEU A 69 -12.71 17.26 -35.68
C LEU A 69 -13.89 16.67 -36.47
N ALA A 70 -14.28 17.32 -37.59
CA ALA A 70 -15.37 16.87 -38.45
C ALA A 70 -14.96 15.79 -39.48
N HIS A 71 -13.66 15.49 -39.60
CA HIS A 71 -13.12 14.59 -40.60
C HIS A 71 -13.75 13.18 -40.49
N PRO A 72 -14.10 12.51 -41.61
CA PRO A 72 -14.76 11.20 -41.59
C PRO A 72 -13.93 10.10 -40.89
N ASP A 73 -12.60 10.16 -41.00
CA ASP A 73 -11.70 9.20 -40.34
C ASP A 73 -11.46 9.50 -38.85
N THR A 74 -11.89 10.65 -38.34
CA THR A 74 -11.83 10.98 -36.91
C THR A 74 -12.95 10.25 -36.17
N ARG A 75 -12.56 9.21 -35.42
CA ARG A 75 -13.48 8.37 -34.64
C ARG A 75 -13.60 8.91 -33.21
N ALA A 76 -14.78 9.33 -32.81
CA ALA A 76 -15.05 9.78 -31.44
C ALA A 76 -15.09 8.58 -30.45
N PRO A 77 -14.73 8.78 -29.17
CA PRO A 77 -14.49 10.07 -28.51
C PRO A 77 -13.08 10.65 -28.71
N VAL A 78 -13.01 11.96 -28.99
CA VAL A 78 -11.76 12.75 -29.12
C VAL A 78 -11.91 14.04 -28.32
N ALA A 79 -10.83 14.73 -27.97
CA ALA A 79 -10.92 16.00 -27.25
C ALA A 79 -10.06 17.08 -27.90
N LEU A 80 -10.58 18.31 -27.95
CA LEU A 80 -9.74 19.48 -28.14
C LEU A 80 -9.17 19.86 -26.78
N ALA A 81 -7.86 19.73 -26.66
CA ALA A 81 -7.11 20.09 -25.47
C ALA A 81 -6.46 21.45 -25.70
N ALA A 82 -6.76 22.41 -24.83
CA ALA A 82 -6.22 23.75 -24.89
C ALA A 82 -5.48 24.11 -23.60
N ALA A 83 -4.30 24.71 -23.75
CA ALA A 83 -3.52 25.26 -22.65
C ALA A 83 -3.27 26.75 -22.88
N SER A 84 -3.49 27.58 -21.86
CA SER A 84 -2.98 28.95 -21.87
C SER A 84 -1.45 28.91 -21.85
N GLY A 85 -0.80 29.86 -22.52
CA GLY A 85 0.65 29.84 -22.76
C GLY A 85 1.56 29.98 -21.52
N ASP A 86 1.02 29.90 -20.29
CA ASP A 86 1.75 30.03 -19.03
C ASP A 86 1.88 28.68 -18.30
N GLU A 87 3.04 28.42 -17.70
CA GLU A 87 3.27 27.22 -16.87
C GLU A 87 2.26 27.18 -15.71
N GLY A 88 1.35 26.20 -15.73
CA GLY A 88 0.32 26.02 -14.70
C GLY A 88 -1.00 26.72 -14.99
N GLY A 89 -1.18 27.28 -16.20
CA GLY A 89 -2.49 27.73 -16.66
C GLY A 89 -3.52 26.58 -16.69
N PRO A 90 -4.81 26.87 -16.43
CA PRO A 90 -5.84 25.84 -16.42
C PRO A 90 -5.93 25.18 -17.79
N LEU A 91 -5.88 23.85 -17.79
CA LEU A 91 -6.13 23.02 -18.95
C LEU A 91 -7.63 22.97 -19.21
N ALA A 92 -8.04 23.32 -20.42
CA ALA A 92 -9.41 23.15 -20.85
C ALA A 92 -9.50 21.99 -21.85
N PHE A 93 -10.16 20.91 -21.44
CA PHE A 93 -10.54 19.83 -22.34
C PHE A 93 -11.97 20.04 -22.80
N TYR A 94 -12.15 19.96 -24.12
CA TYR A 94 -13.45 19.95 -24.78
C TYR A 94 -13.59 18.59 -25.46
N PRO A 95 -14.04 17.56 -24.72
CA PRO A 95 -14.19 16.22 -25.25
C PRO A 95 -15.46 16.14 -26.10
N PHE A 96 -15.41 15.46 -27.23
CA PHE A 96 -16.53 15.24 -28.13
C PHE A 96 -16.77 13.75 -28.28
N ALA A 97 -18.04 13.35 -28.20
CA ALA A 97 -18.50 12.01 -28.53
C ALA A 97 -19.47 12.06 -29.71
N ASP A 98 -19.86 10.92 -30.26
CA ASP A 98 -20.89 10.89 -31.33
C ASP A 98 -22.22 11.53 -30.85
N PHE A 99 -22.48 11.46 -29.54
CA PHE A 99 -23.61 12.11 -28.85
C PHE A 99 -23.35 13.56 -28.41
N SER A 100 -22.35 14.24 -28.96
CA SER A 100 -22.18 15.70 -28.80
C SER A 100 -22.89 16.44 -29.94
N PRO A 101 -23.93 17.24 -29.67
CA PRO A 101 -24.66 17.98 -30.70
C PRO A 101 -23.78 18.88 -31.57
N GLU A 102 -22.75 19.48 -30.97
CA GLU A 102 -21.74 20.30 -31.63
C GLU A 102 -20.98 19.48 -32.69
N LEU A 103 -20.52 18.28 -32.33
CA LEU A 103 -19.83 17.38 -33.27
C LEU A 103 -20.78 16.90 -34.38
N ALA A 104 -22.03 16.59 -34.04
CA ALA A 104 -23.05 16.21 -35.02
C ALA A 104 -23.29 17.33 -36.06
N ALA A 105 -23.34 18.58 -35.60
CA ALA A 105 -23.50 19.76 -36.45
C ALA A 105 -22.27 19.98 -37.35
N LEU A 106 -21.06 19.87 -36.79
CA LEU A 106 -19.81 20.00 -37.54
C LEU A 106 -19.69 18.92 -38.63
N ARG A 107 -19.99 17.66 -38.31
CA ARG A 107 -19.97 16.55 -39.27
C ARG A 107 -21.04 16.71 -40.36
N TRP A 108 -22.22 17.22 -40.01
CA TRP A 108 -23.25 17.55 -40.99
C TRP A 108 -22.79 18.66 -41.95
N ALA A 109 -22.23 19.75 -41.40
CA ALA A 109 -21.76 20.89 -42.15
C ALA A 109 -20.63 20.49 -43.11
N HIS A 110 -19.68 19.69 -42.63
CA HIS A 110 -18.60 19.14 -43.45
C HIS A 110 -19.12 18.30 -44.62
N ARG A 111 -20.07 17.37 -44.37
CA ARG A 111 -20.66 16.53 -45.45
C ARG A 111 -21.41 17.33 -46.51
N ARG A 112 -22.00 18.48 -46.16
CA ARG A 112 -22.78 19.32 -47.08
C ARG A 112 -22.00 20.51 -47.64
N GLY A 113 -20.73 20.67 -47.28
CA GLY A 113 -19.92 21.83 -47.68
C GLY A 113 -20.43 23.16 -47.12
N VAL A 114 -21.19 23.13 -46.02
CA VAL A 114 -21.68 24.33 -45.34
C VAL A 114 -20.58 24.85 -44.40
N PRO A 115 -20.20 26.14 -44.46
CA PRO A 115 -19.20 26.71 -43.56
C PRO A 115 -19.60 26.60 -42.08
N ALA A 116 -18.69 26.11 -41.24
CA ALA A 116 -18.83 26.09 -39.79
C ALA A 116 -17.86 27.06 -39.10
N ARG A 117 -18.33 27.83 -38.12
CA ARG A 117 -17.51 28.82 -37.39
C ARG A 117 -17.67 28.70 -35.87
N CYS A 118 -16.56 28.87 -35.16
CA CYS A 118 -16.53 29.10 -33.73
C CYS A 118 -17.18 30.45 -33.40
N CYS A 119 -18.12 30.49 -32.46
CA CYS A 119 -18.77 31.74 -32.05
C CYS A 119 -18.59 32.10 -30.57
N ASP A 120 -17.77 31.37 -29.81
CA ASP A 120 -17.48 31.68 -28.40
C ASP A 120 -16.21 32.50 -28.22
N LEU A 121 -16.06 33.09 -27.03
CA LEU A 121 -14.98 34.00 -26.66
C LEU A 121 -13.60 33.33 -26.82
N PRO A 122 -12.58 34.02 -27.36
CA PRO A 122 -11.22 33.47 -27.46
C PRO A 122 -10.63 33.12 -26.09
N LEU A 123 -9.89 32.03 -25.97
CA LEU A 123 -9.22 31.58 -24.74
C LEU A 123 -8.15 32.54 -24.23
N SER A 124 -7.68 33.45 -25.10
CA SER A 124 -6.75 34.52 -24.74
C SER A 124 -7.42 35.72 -24.06
N ASP A 125 -8.76 35.73 -23.92
CA ASP A 125 -9.47 36.79 -23.22
C ASP A 125 -9.23 36.69 -21.69
N PRO A 126 -8.83 37.79 -21.01
CA PRO A 126 -8.50 37.76 -19.58
C PRO A 126 -9.71 37.42 -18.69
N THR A 127 -10.94 37.59 -19.18
CA THR A 127 -12.17 37.26 -18.41
C THR A 127 -12.28 35.78 -18.05
N TRP A 128 -11.58 34.89 -18.76
CA TRP A 128 -11.47 33.46 -18.36
C TRP A 128 -10.73 33.24 -17.03
N GLN A 129 -9.91 34.21 -16.59
CA GLN A 129 -9.14 34.14 -15.34
C GLN A 129 -9.83 34.79 -14.14
N GLU A 130 -10.91 35.54 -14.37
CA GLU A 130 -11.67 36.16 -13.29
C GLU A 130 -12.42 35.07 -12.51
N ARG A 131 -12.05 34.89 -11.23
CA ARG A 131 -12.77 33.97 -10.35
C ARG A 131 -14.24 34.39 -10.27
N PRO A 132 -15.20 33.49 -10.53
CA PRO A 132 -16.60 33.82 -10.31
C PRO A 132 -16.77 34.22 -8.84
N ALA A 133 -17.33 35.40 -8.60
CA ALA A 133 -17.75 35.80 -7.26
C ALA A 133 -18.74 34.74 -6.75
N ALA A 134 -18.53 34.25 -5.53
CA ALA A 134 -19.45 33.30 -4.91
C ALA A 134 -20.84 33.94 -4.84
N VAL A 135 -21.74 33.52 -5.73
CA VAL A 135 -23.11 34.02 -5.75
C VAL A 135 -23.81 33.45 -4.51
N GLY A 136 -24.13 34.34 -3.57
CA GLY A 136 -24.82 33.98 -2.33
C GLY A 136 -26.23 33.47 -2.61
N SER A 137 -26.56 32.34 -1.97
CA SER A 137 -27.91 31.88 -1.58
C SER A 137 -29.07 32.30 -2.50
N GLN A 138 -29.38 31.41 -3.45
CA GLN A 138 -30.50 31.49 -4.38
C GLN A 138 -31.85 31.57 -3.65
N VAL A 139 -32.64 32.60 -3.98
CA VAL A 139 -34.09 32.51 -3.92
C VAL A 139 -34.51 31.36 -4.85
N LYS A 140 -35.43 30.48 -4.41
CA LYS A 140 -35.94 29.37 -5.23
C LYS A 140 -36.52 29.92 -6.55
N GLY A 141 -35.85 29.61 -7.66
CA GLY A 141 -36.24 30.07 -8.99
C GLY A 141 -37.39 29.26 -9.60
N TYR A 142 -37.78 29.65 -10.82
CA TYR A 142 -38.75 28.96 -11.67
C TYR A 142 -38.28 27.54 -12.01
N ALA A 143 -37.01 27.33 -12.39
CA ALA A 143 -36.46 26.01 -12.70
C ALA A 143 -36.42 25.10 -11.46
N ASP A 144 -36.15 25.63 -10.27
CA ASP A 144 -36.23 24.87 -9.02
C ASP A 144 -37.67 24.48 -8.67
N SER A 145 -38.63 25.39 -8.91
CA SER A 145 -40.05 25.14 -8.71
C SER A 145 -40.56 24.04 -9.66
N VAL A 146 -40.17 24.10 -10.94
CA VAL A 146 -40.45 23.04 -11.91
C VAL A 146 -39.79 21.74 -11.50
N ARG A 147 -38.52 21.75 -11.10
CA ARG A 147 -37.79 20.56 -10.65
C ARG A 147 -38.47 19.89 -9.46
N ALA A 148 -38.99 20.67 -8.51
CA ALA A 148 -39.71 20.15 -7.33
C ALA A 148 -41.04 19.45 -7.68
N THR A 149 -41.65 19.78 -8.83
CA THR A 149 -42.88 19.13 -9.31
C THR A 149 -42.63 17.85 -10.12
N LEU A 150 -41.38 17.62 -10.55
CA LEU A 150 -40.98 16.36 -11.19
C LEU A 150 -40.78 15.28 -10.11
N THR A 151 -40.88 14.01 -10.49
CA THR A 151 -40.99 12.84 -9.57
C THR A 151 -39.76 12.52 -8.71
N GLY A 152 -39.02 13.52 -8.23
CA GLY A 152 -38.33 13.50 -6.94
C GLY A 152 -37.12 12.57 -6.81
N ARG A 153 -36.53 12.08 -7.91
CA ARG A 153 -35.24 11.38 -7.82
C ARG A 153 -34.14 12.35 -7.43
N THR A 154 -33.41 12.01 -6.38
CA THR A 154 -32.21 12.73 -5.97
C THR A 154 -31.15 12.64 -7.08
N GLY A 155 -30.95 13.75 -7.80
CA GLY A 155 -29.90 13.90 -8.81
C GLY A 155 -30.34 13.91 -10.28
N ASP A 156 -31.63 13.73 -10.59
CA ASP A 156 -32.13 13.98 -11.95
C ASP A 156 -32.28 15.50 -12.15
N ASP A 157 -31.59 16.05 -13.16
CA ASP A 157 -31.70 17.46 -13.50
C ASP A 157 -32.90 17.73 -14.45
N LEU A 158 -33.21 19.01 -14.66
CA LEU A 158 -34.33 19.41 -15.53
C LEU A 158 -34.12 18.94 -16.98
N TRP A 159 -32.87 18.90 -17.44
CA TRP A 159 -32.49 18.51 -18.81
C TRP A 159 -32.76 17.02 -19.06
N ASP A 160 -32.29 16.16 -18.14
CA ASP A 160 -32.46 14.72 -18.22
C ASP A 160 -33.94 14.34 -18.34
N ARG A 161 -34.82 15.08 -17.66
CA ARG A 161 -36.25 14.77 -17.64
C ARG A 161 -37.03 15.32 -18.83
N TRP A 162 -36.82 16.59 -19.20
CA TRP A 162 -37.60 17.26 -20.25
C TRP A 162 -37.04 17.05 -21.66
N VAL A 163 -35.75 16.80 -21.78
CA VAL A 163 -35.07 16.62 -23.06
C VAL A 163 -34.78 15.14 -23.28
N GLU A 164 -33.94 14.53 -22.46
CA GLU A 164 -33.45 13.15 -22.71
C GLU A 164 -34.56 12.10 -22.55
N ALA A 165 -35.27 12.09 -21.42
CA ALA A 165 -36.27 11.05 -21.13
C ALA A 165 -37.57 11.20 -21.94
N ALA A 166 -37.91 12.39 -22.40
CA ALA A 166 -39.12 12.68 -23.18
C ALA A 166 -38.91 12.59 -24.70
N ALA A 167 -37.66 12.57 -25.18
CA ALA A 167 -37.35 12.55 -26.60
C ALA A 167 -37.74 11.26 -27.35
N PRO A 168 -37.69 10.03 -26.79
CA PRO A 168 -38.07 8.84 -27.54
C PRO A 168 -39.50 8.95 -28.12
N GLY A 169 -39.63 8.81 -29.44
CA GLY A 169 -40.88 8.97 -30.18
C GLY A 169 -41.30 10.42 -30.48
N SER A 170 -40.54 11.43 -30.01
CA SER A 170 -40.81 12.84 -30.28
C SER A 170 -40.15 13.31 -31.58
N PRO A 171 -40.77 14.24 -32.34
CA PRO A 171 -40.14 14.81 -33.54
C PRO A 171 -38.96 15.72 -33.16
N PRO A 172 -37.94 15.86 -34.04
CA PRO A 172 -36.75 16.69 -33.77
C PRO A 172 -37.05 18.11 -33.29
N GLU A 173 -38.06 18.76 -33.85
CA GLU A 173 -38.46 20.12 -33.46
C GLU A 173 -39.01 20.18 -32.03
N ALA A 174 -39.72 19.15 -31.56
CA ALA A 174 -40.17 19.10 -30.18
C ALA A 174 -38.98 19.00 -29.21
N VAL A 175 -37.96 18.21 -29.55
CA VAL A 175 -36.72 18.10 -28.76
C VAL A 175 -35.99 19.45 -28.72
N ARG A 176 -35.88 20.15 -29.87
CA ARG A 176 -35.31 21.51 -29.94
C ARG A 176 -36.04 22.48 -29.02
N ARG A 177 -37.39 22.51 -29.08
CA ARG A 177 -38.21 23.41 -28.25
C ARG A 177 -38.08 23.09 -26.76
N SER A 178 -38.03 21.81 -26.38
CA SER A 178 -37.78 21.41 -24.99
C SER A 178 -36.42 21.90 -24.49
N ALA A 179 -35.36 21.75 -25.29
CA ALA A 179 -34.04 22.24 -24.93
C ALA A 179 -33.98 23.77 -24.76
N LEU A 180 -34.63 24.52 -25.66
CA LEU A 180 -34.78 25.98 -25.54
C LEU A 180 -35.59 26.37 -24.29
N ALA A 181 -36.62 25.60 -23.93
CA ALA A 181 -37.42 25.84 -22.73
C ALA A 181 -36.59 25.67 -21.44
N VAL A 182 -35.75 24.62 -21.38
CA VAL A 182 -34.82 24.42 -20.26
C VAL A 182 -33.82 25.56 -20.16
N GLY A 183 -33.23 25.97 -21.30
CA GLY A 183 -32.32 27.11 -21.38
C GLY A 183 -32.95 28.42 -20.89
N TRP A 184 -34.16 28.72 -21.33
CA TRP A 184 -34.94 29.87 -20.89
C TRP A 184 -35.23 29.84 -19.38
N ALA A 185 -35.64 28.69 -18.84
CA ALA A 185 -35.91 28.56 -17.41
C ALA A 185 -34.65 28.84 -16.56
N LEU A 186 -33.51 28.24 -16.93
CA LEU A 186 -32.23 28.47 -16.24
C LEU A 186 -31.78 29.93 -16.35
N ARG A 187 -31.97 30.56 -17.51
CA ARG A 187 -31.57 31.94 -17.76
C ARG A 187 -32.44 32.96 -17.01
N THR A 188 -33.72 32.66 -16.86
CA THR A 188 -34.68 33.46 -16.07
C THR A 188 -34.33 33.41 -14.58
N ASP A 189 -34.00 32.24 -14.05
CA ASP A 189 -33.57 32.08 -12.65
C ASP A 189 -32.28 32.83 -12.33
N ALA A 190 -31.38 32.91 -13.31
CA ALA A 190 -30.11 33.62 -13.18
C ALA A 190 -30.21 35.14 -13.41
N ALA A 191 -31.39 35.69 -13.75
CA ALA A 191 -31.52 37.08 -14.25
C ALA A 191 -30.91 38.17 -13.34
N ASN A 192 -30.86 37.95 -12.02
CA ASN A 192 -30.28 38.87 -11.04
C ASN A 192 -28.81 38.56 -10.65
N GLY A 193 -28.14 37.61 -11.31
CA GLY A 193 -26.83 37.09 -10.90
C GLY A 193 -25.96 36.48 -12.02
N ILE A 194 -26.12 36.89 -13.28
CA ILE A 194 -25.26 36.40 -14.39
C ILE A 194 -23.83 36.92 -14.22
N GLY A 195 -22.84 36.03 -14.26
CA GLY A 195 -21.43 36.37 -14.13
C GLY A 195 -20.90 37.24 -15.29
N ALA A 196 -19.86 38.03 -15.02
CA ALA A 196 -19.22 38.90 -16.02
C ALA A 196 -18.70 38.12 -17.25
N LEU A 197 -18.19 36.90 -17.03
CA LEU A 197 -17.74 36.00 -18.10
C LEU A 197 -18.88 35.64 -19.05
N ASP A 198 -20.04 35.20 -18.54
CA ASP A 198 -21.17 34.82 -19.40
C ASP A 198 -21.71 36.01 -20.18
N GLN A 199 -21.77 37.20 -19.57
CA GLN A 199 -22.17 38.42 -20.29
C GLN A 199 -21.19 38.76 -21.43
N ARG A 200 -19.89 38.56 -21.21
CA ARG A 200 -18.85 38.78 -22.21
C ARG A 200 -18.94 37.76 -23.35
N ARG A 201 -19.15 36.48 -23.03
CA ARG A 201 -19.40 35.39 -23.99
C ARG A 201 -20.65 35.65 -24.84
N GLU A 202 -21.77 36.00 -24.20
CA GLU A 202 -23.04 36.33 -24.89
C GLU A 202 -22.90 37.53 -25.84
N ALA A 203 -22.15 38.57 -25.45
CA ALA A 203 -21.89 39.73 -26.31
C ALA A 203 -21.04 39.36 -27.53
N TRP A 204 -20.00 38.55 -27.34
CA TRP A 204 -19.17 38.03 -28.42
C TRP A 204 -19.97 37.16 -29.39
N MET A 205 -20.80 36.25 -28.89
CA MET A 205 -21.70 35.41 -29.71
C MET A 205 -22.65 36.26 -30.55
N ARG A 206 -23.28 37.31 -29.97
CA ARG A 206 -24.14 38.25 -30.72
C ARG A 206 -23.38 38.97 -31.83
N GLN A 207 -22.15 39.38 -31.58
CA GLN A 207 -21.29 39.99 -32.59
C GLN A 207 -21.01 39.02 -33.75
N GLN A 208 -20.64 37.78 -33.46
CA GLN A 208 -20.37 36.75 -34.49
C GLN A 208 -21.61 36.40 -35.32
N ILE A 209 -22.81 36.40 -34.71
CA ILE A 209 -24.08 36.24 -35.41
C ILE A 209 -24.35 37.43 -36.36
N ALA A 210 -24.10 38.66 -35.91
CA ALA A 210 -24.31 39.86 -36.71
C ALA A 210 -23.34 39.97 -37.90
N GLU A 211 -22.07 39.57 -37.71
CA GLU A 211 -21.02 39.62 -38.73
C GLU A 211 -21.12 38.51 -39.79
N THR A 212 -21.84 37.41 -39.50
CA THR A 212 -21.99 36.29 -40.44
C THR A 212 -23.25 36.49 -41.30
N PRO A 213 -23.15 36.61 -42.64
CA PRO A 213 -24.30 36.80 -43.53
C PRO A 213 -25.08 35.49 -43.79
N GLY A 214 -26.27 35.59 -44.38
CA GLY A 214 -27.10 34.44 -44.78
C GLY A 214 -27.97 33.86 -43.66
N ARG A 215 -28.67 32.76 -43.91
CA ARG A 215 -29.42 32.01 -42.89
C ARG A 215 -28.44 31.23 -42.00
N LEU A 216 -28.58 31.37 -40.69
CA LEU A 216 -27.64 30.77 -39.73
C LEU A 216 -28.30 29.69 -38.90
N ALA A 217 -27.61 28.59 -38.65
CA ALA A 217 -27.93 27.70 -37.54
C ALA A 217 -26.91 27.92 -36.43
N VAL A 218 -27.38 28.16 -35.21
CA VAL A 218 -26.52 28.52 -34.06
C VAL A 218 -26.70 27.46 -32.98
N VAL A 219 -25.64 26.67 -32.78
CA VAL A 219 -25.55 25.56 -31.83
C VAL A 219 -24.79 26.07 -30.60
N VAL A 220 -25.53 26.42 -29.57
CA VAL A 220 -25.00 27.06 -28.35
C VAL A 220 -25.61 26.42 -27.11
N GLY A 221 -24.87 26.45 -26.00
CA GLY A 221 -25.34 26.08 -24.68
C GLY A 221 -26.72 26.68 -24.42
N ALA A 222 -27.67 25.84 -24.03
CA ALA A 222 -29.08 26.24 -23.93
C ALA A 222 -29.28 27.45 -23.00
N PHE A 223 -28.43 27.61 -21.98
CA PHE A 223 -28.41 28.77 -21.09
C PHE A 223 -28.18 30.10 -21.84
N HIS A 224 -27.32 30.12 -22.86
CA HIS A 224 -26.98 31.33 -23.61
C HIS A 224 -28.01 31.68 -24.69
N ALA A 225 -28.75 30.70 -25.21
CA ALA A 225 -29.70 30.90 -26.32
C ALA A 225 -30.69 32.08 -26.12
N PRO A 226 -31.31 32.29 -24.94
CA PRO A 226 -32.22 33.42 -24.73
C PRO A 226 -31.55 34.79 -24.84
N ALA A 227 -30.27 34.90 -24.52
CA ALA A 227 -29.53 36.16 -24.60
C ALA A 227 -29.16 36.57 -26.03
N LEU A 228 -29.27 35.65 -26.99
CA LEU A 228 -28.91 35.90 -28.39
C LEU A 228 -30.06 36.52 -29.20
N THR A 229 -31.30 36.43 -28.70
CA THR A 229 -32.49 37.04 -29.33
C THR A 229 -32.85 38.42 -28.80
N THR A 230 -32.38 38.77 -27.60
CA THR A 230 -32.68 40.06 -26.98
C THR A 230 -31.83 41.16 -27.63
N PRO A 231 -32.41 42.32 -28.02
CA PRO A 231 -31.63 43.46 -28.50
C PRO A 231 -30.72 43.97 -27.36
N GLY A 232 -29.46 43.55 -27.35
CA GLY A 232 -28.45 44.03 -26.40
C GLY A 232 -27.88 45.36 -26.85
N HIS A 233 -27.48 46.21 -25.89
CA HIS A 233 -26.59 47.32 -26.20
C HIS A 233 -25.30 46.74 -26.82
N PRO A 234 -24.77 47.31 -27.91
CA PRO A 234 -23.46 46.91 -28.42
C PRO A 234 -22.47 47.04 -27.27
N ALA A 235 -21.73 45.97 -26.99
CA ALA A 235 -20.63 46.06 -26.03
C ALA A 235 -19.74 47.23 -26.46
N SER A 236 -19.27 48.03 -25.50
CA SER A 236 -18.17 48.97 -25.75
C SER A 236 -16.98 48.17 -26.26
N THR A 237 -16.87 48.03 -27.58
CA THR A 237 -15.72 47.44 -28.25
C THR A 237 -14.72 48.56 -28.40
N THR A 238 -13.99 48.87 -27.33
CA THR A 238 -12.64 49.40 -27.54
C THR A 238 -11.83 48.20 -28.04
N PRO A 239 -11.44 48.14 -29.33
CA PRO A 239 -10.53 47.10 -29.78
C PRO A 239 -9.28 47.16 -28.88
N PRO A 240 -8.78 46.02 -28.38
CA PRO A 240 -7.53 46.02 -27.63
C PRO A 240 -6.46 46.66 -28.52
N THR A 241 -5.68 47.58 -27.95
CA THR A 241 -4.56 48.22 -28.66
C THR A 241 -3.65 47.15 -29.28
N PRO A 242 -3.01 47.42 -30.44
CA PRO A 242 -2.10 46.48 -31.08
C PRO A 242 -1.01 45.94 -30.12
N GLU A 243 -0.59 46.75 -29.15
CA GLU A 243 0.33 46.36 -28.06
C GLU A 243 -0.27 45.31 -27.11
N ALA A 244 -1.56 45.43 -26.75
CA ALA A 244 -2.27 44.46 -25.93
C ALA A 244 -2.62 43.18 -26.70
N GLN A 245 -2.68 43.22 -28.04
CA GLN A 245 -2.75 42.02 -28.90
C GLN A 245 -1.38 41.35 -29.08
N ALA A 246 -0.30 42.13 -29.22
CA ALA A 246 1.06 41.60 -29.32
C ALA A 246 1.56 40.92 -28.02
N GLN A 247 1.00 41.28 -26.87
CA GLN A 247 1.28 40.67 -25.57
C GLN A 247 0.44 39.43 -25.26
N ARG A 248 -0.59 39.11 -26.06
CA ARG A 248 -1.41 37.91 -25.86
C ARG A 248 -0.69 36.68 -26.39
N ARG A 249 -0.27 35.80 -25.48
CA ARG A 249 0.25 34.47 -25.85
C ARG A 249 -0.86 33.64 -26.46
N THR A 250 -0.61 33.08 -27.64
CA THR A 250 -1.53 32.20 -28.34
C THR A 250 -1.69 30.89 -27.57
N PRO A 251 -2.91 30.44 -27.24
CA PRO A 251 -3.11 29.16 -26.57
C PRO A 251 -2.66 28.01 -27.49
N VAL A 252 -2.05 26.99 -26.90
CA VAL A 252 -1.71 25.76 -27.63
C VAL A 252 -2.94 24.87 -27.62
N VAL A 253 -3.51 24.62 -28.80
CA VAL A 253 -4.66 23.73 -28.99
C VAL A 253 -4.19 22.49 -29.75
N SER A 254 -4.71 21.31 -29.37
CA SER A 254 -4.45 20.06 -30.08
C SER A 254 -5.65 19.12 -30.01
N LEU A 255 -5.89 18.36 -31.08
CA LEU A 255 -6.86 17.27 -31.09
C LEU A 255 -6.21 15.98 -30.58
N VAL A 256 -6.69 15.47 -29.46
CA VAL A 256 -6.15 14.27 -28.80
C VAL A 256 -7.16 13.11 -28.77
N PRO A 257 -6.70 11.85 -28.81
CA PRO A 257 -7.55 10.69 -28.53
C PRO A 257 -8.20 10.82 -27.15
N TYR A 258 -9.44 10.38 -27.03
CA TYR A 258 -10.15 10.33 -25.75
C TYR A 258 -10.85 8.98 -25.59
N SER A 259 -11.49 8.73 -24.45
CA SER A 259 -12.13 7.45 -24.16
C SER A 259 -13.37 7.61 -23.28
N PHE A 260 -14.24 6.60 -23.30
CA PHE A 260 -15.48 6.64 -22.52
C PHE A 260 -15.21 6.70 -21.01
N ASP A 261 -14.18 6.06 -20.49
CA ASP A 261 -13.82 6.16 -19.07
C ASP A 261 -13.32 7.56 -18.66
N LEU A 262 -12.78 8.34 -19.60
CA LEU A 262 -12.43 9.73 -19.36
C LEU A 262 -13.66 10.65 -19.45
N LEU A 263 -14.60 10.38 -20.36
CA LEU A 263 -15.87 11.10 -20.49
C LEU A 263 -16.81 10.94 -19.29
N ASP A 264 -16.70 9.83 -18.56
CA ASP A 264 -17.59 9.55 -17.46
C ASP A 264 -17.47 10.61 -16.35
N ALA A 265 -18.60 11.14 -15.87
CA ALA A 265 -18.59 12.18 -14.82
C ALA A 265 -17.84 11.76 -13.53
N ARG A 266 -17.73 10.46 -13.23
CA ARG A 266 -16.99 9.95 -12.07
C ARG A 266 -15.47 9.99 -12.26
N SER A 267 -14.99 10.35 -13.46
CA SER A 267 -13.57 10.46 -13.79
C SER A 267 -12.90 11.71 -13.19
N GLY A 268 -13.70 12.66 -12.70
CA GLY A 268 -13.26 13.98 -12.22
C GLY A 268 -13.47 15.10 -13.24
N TYR A 269 -14.02 14.84 -14.43
CA TYR A 269 -14.39 15.87 -15.40
C TYR A 269 -15.72 16.55 -15.02
N PRO A 270 -15.73 17.86 -14.66
CA PRO A 270 -16.93 18.52 -14.12
C PRO A 270 -18.14 18.55 -15.07
N ALA A 271 -17.89 18.59 -16.38
CA ALA A 271 -18.93 18.55 -17.42
C ALA A 271 -19.13 17.15 -18.02
N GLY A 272 -18.61 16.10 -17.38
CA GLY A 272 -18.73 14.72 -17.85
C GLY A 272 -20.16 14.20 -17.84
N ILE A 273 -20.40 13.15 -18.63
CA ILE A 273 -21.70 12.49 -18.73
C ILE A 273 -21.65 11.14 -18.02
N ARG A 274 -22.73 10.72 -17.37
CA ARG A 274 -22.77 9.39 -16.74
C ARG A 274 -23.04 8.31 -17.77
N ASP A 275 -22.34 7.19 -17.61
CA ASP A 275 -22.56 5.95 -18.35
C ASP A 275 -22.43 6.14 -19.89
N PRO A 276 -21.27 6.60 -20.43
CA PRO A 276 -21.13 6.99 -21.84
C PRO A 276 -21.53 5.94 -22.89
N ARG A 277 -21.35 4.64 -22.62
CA ARG A 277 -21.80 3.59 -23.55
C ARG A 277 -23.33 3.48 -23.60
N TRP A 278 -24.02 3.73 -22.48
CA TRP A 278 -25.47 3.87 -22.50
C TRP A 278 -25.89 5.07 -23.36
N GLN A 279 -25.21 6.22 -23.22
CA GLN A 279 -25.51 7.41 -24.01
C GLN A 279 -25.27 7.19 -25.51
N GLN A 280 -24.20 6.47 -25.85
CA GLN A 280 -23.94 6.03 -27.22
C GLN A 280 -25.10 5.19 -27.78
N ALA A 281 -25.64 4.25 -27.00
CA ALA A 281 -26.78 3.44 -27.41
C ALA A 281 -28.07 4.26 -27.57
N VAL A 282 -28.30 5.27 -26.72
CA VAL A 282 -29.44 6.21 -26.88
C VAL A 282 -29.30 7.00 -28.18
N HIS A 283 -28.08 7.44 -28.52
CA HIS A 283 -27.81 8.14 -29.77
C HIS A 283 -28.03 7.25 -30.99
N GLU A 284 -27.50 6.01 -30.96
CA GLU A 284 -27.67 5.01 -32.02
C GLU A 284 -29.12 4.56 -32.20
N ALA A 285 -29.94 4.66 -31.16
CA ALA A 285 -31.38 4.42 -31.25
C ALA A 285 -32.15 5.52 -32.02
N HIS A 286 -31.56 6.68 -32.30
CA HIS A 286 -32.18 7.78 -33.06
C HIS A 286 -33.58 8.17 -32.56
N ALA A 287 -33.76 8.25 -31.24
CA ALA A 287 -35.04 8.50 -30.57
C ALA A 287 -36.15 7.46 -30.87
N ASP A 288 -35.84 6.27 -31.41
CA ASP A 288 -36.79 5.17 -31.53
C ASP A 288 -36.95 4.42 -30.18
N PRO A 289 -38.17 4.41 -29.59
CA PRO A 289 -38.44 3.65 -28.37
C PRO A 289 -38.13 2.16 -28.49
N SER A 290 -38.32 1.56 -29.66
CA SER A 290 -38.17 0.11 -29.87
C SER A 290 -36.70 -0.32 -29.93
N ALA A 291 -35.86 0.46 -30.60
CA ALA A 291 -34.41 0.31 -30.59
C ALA A 291 -33.85 0.50 -29.17
N LEU A 292 -34.31 1.51 -28.43
CA LEU A 292 -33.87 1.76 -27.05
C LEU A 292 -34.20 0.58 -26.12
N ALA A 293 -35.40 0.02 -26.22
CA ALA A 293 -35.79 -1.17 -25.46
C ALA A 293 -34.92 -2.39 -25.79
N THR A 294 -34.41 -2.49 -27.02
CA THR A 294 -33.49 -3.55 -27.44
C THR A 294 -32.10 -3.36 -26.83
N HIS A 295 -31.57 -2.13 -26.83
CA HIS A 295 -30.32 -1.83 -26.13
C HIS A 295 -30.42 -2.10 -24.63
N LEU A 296 -31.52 -1.69 -23.98
CA LEU A 296 -31.76 -1.94 -22.56
C LEU A 296 -31.69 -3.43 -22.21
N ARG A 297 -32.36 -4.28 -23.01
CA ARG A 297 -32.27 -5.74 -22.89
C ARG A 297 -30.84 -6.24 -23.02
N GLY A 298 -30.10 -5.75 -24.01
CA GLY A 298 -28.70 -6.07 -24.23
C GLY A 298 -27.83 -5.77 -23.00
N PHE A 299 -27.97 -4.57 -22.42
CA PHE A 299 -27.25 -4.19 -21.21
C PHE A 299 -27.62 -5.06 -20.01
N ALA A 300 -28.90 -5.39 -19.80
CA ALA A 300 -29.32 -6.29 -18.72
C ALA A 300 -28.69 -7.69 -18.87
N VAL A 301 -28.64 -8.22 -20.09
CA VAL A 301 -28.00 -9.51 -20.39
C VAL A 301 -26.48 -9.46 -20.20
N GLU A 302 -25.82 -8.39 -20.62
CA GLU A 302 -24.37 -8.24 -20.44
C GLU A 302 -23.97 -8.10 -18.96
N ILE A 303 -24.72 -7.33 -18.18
CA ILE A 303 -24.45 -7.14 -16.74
C ILE A 303 -24.63 -8.45 -15.98
N THR A 304 -25.72 -9.19 -16.26
CA THR A 304 -25.94 -10.52 -15.66
C THR A 304 -24.87 -11.52 -16.10
N ARG A 305 -24.39 -11.45 -17.35
CA ARG A 305 -23.24 -12.27 -17.78
C ARG A 305 -21.97 -11.94 -16.98
N HIS A 306 -21.65 -10.65 -16.85
CA HIS A 306 -20.44 -10.23 -16.12
C HIS A 306 -20.48 -10.62 -14.64
N LEU A 307 -21.65 -10.55 -14.00
CA LEU A 307 -21.83 -11.03 -12.64
C LEU A 307 -21.63 -12.55 -12.52
N ARG A 308 -22.13 -13.31 -13.50
CA ARG A 308 -21.91 -14.75 -13.57
C ARG A 308 -20.42 -15.09 -13.74
N ASP A 309 -19.71 -14.34 -14.57
CA ASP A 309 -18.26 -14.52 -14.78
C ASP A 309 -17.46 -14.23 -13.49
N GLN A 310 -17.98 -13.39 -12.60
CA GLN A 310 -17.44 -13.10 -11.27
C GLN A 310 -17.89 -14.08 -10.18
N GLY A 311 -18.59 -15.17 -10.53
CA GLY A 311 -19.05 -16.19 -9.58
C GLY A 311 -20.38 -15.85 -8.88
N HIS A 312 -21.11 -14.82 -9.30
CA HIS A 312 -22.44 -14.50 -8.76
C HIS A 312 -23.56 -15.18 -9.58
N PRO A 313 -24.44 -15.99 -8.95
CA PRO A 313 -25.50 -16.68 -9.66
C PRO A 313 -26.54 -15.68 -10.19
N THR A 314 -26.52 -15.46 -11.50
CA THR A 314 -27.44 -14.60 -12.26
C THR A 314 -27.66 -15.16 -13.66
N GLY A 315 -28.88 -15.08 -14.16
CA GLY A 315 -29.36 -15.78 -15.35
C GLY A 315 -30.23 -14.91 -16.28
N PRO A 316 -30.77 -15.53 -17.34
CA PRO A 316 -31.74 -14.89 -18.23
C PRO A 316 -33.02 -14.46 -17.52
N ALA A 317 -33.41 -15.13 -16.44
CA ALA A 317 -34.60 -14.79 -15.65
C ALA A 317 -34.46 -13.41 -15.00
N GLU A 318 -33.31 -13.14 -14.37
CA GLU A 318 -33.00 -11.83 -13.80
C GLU A 318 -32.94 -10.76 -14.89
N ALA A 319 -32.32 -11.04 -16.04
CA ALA A 319 -32.27 -10.10 -17.16
C ALA A 319 -33.67 -9.75 -17.71
N ALA A 320 -34.56 -10.74 -17.80
CA ALA A 320 -35.95 -10.55 -18.18
C ALA A 320 -36.70 -9.70 -17.14
N GLU A 321 -36.49 -9.95 -15.86
CA GLU A 321 -37.10 -9.21 -14.76
C GLU A 321 -36.60 -7.76 -14.68
N ILE A 322 -35.30 -7.52 -14.87
CA ILE A 322 -34.72 -6.17 -14.98
C ILE A 322 -35.40 -5.40 -16.11
N THR A 323 -35.53 -6.04 -17.27
CA THR A 323 -36.17 -5.44 -18.44
C THR A 323 -37.63 -5.11 -18.13
N ARG A 324 -38.40 -6.06 -17.60
CA ARG A 324 -39.81 -5.88 -17.25
C ARG A 324 -39.99 -4.72 -16.27
N LEU A 325 -39.23 -4.72 -15.17
CA LEU A 325 -39.29 -3.71 -14.13
C LEU A 325 -38.92 -2.32 -14.66
N ALA A 326 -37.88 -2.19 -15.50
CA ALA A 326 -37.51 -0.91 -16.10
C ALA A 326 -38.66 -0.32 -16.96
N HIS A 327 -39.36 -1.15 -17.74
CA HIS A 327 -40.53 -0.70 -18.51
C HIS A 327 -41.72 -0.33 -17.63
N ASP A 328 -41.94 -1.03 -16.52
CA ASP A 328 -43.01 -0.70 -15.58
C ASP A 328 -42.71 0.63 -14.85
N LEU A 329 -41.46 0.86 -14.46
CA LEU A 329 -41.02 2.13 -13.90
C LEU A 329 -41.21 3.28 -14.89
N ALA A 330 -40.89 3.06 -16.18
CA ALA A 330 -41.13 4.05 -17.22
C ALA A 330 -42.62 4.40 -17.36
N ARG A 331 -43.49 3.38 -17.35
CA ARG A 331 -44.96 3.55 -17.42
C ARG A 331 -45.52 4.28 -16.19
N LEU A 332 -45.08 3.93 -14.99
CA LEU A 332 -45.47 4.61 -13.75
C LEU A 332 -45.05 6.08 -13.74
N ARG A 333 -43.95 6.40 -14.42
CA ARG A 333 -43.42 7.76 -14.56
C ARG A 333 -43.92 8.48 -15.81
N ASN A 334 -44.87 7.91 -16.55
CA ASN A 334 -45.40 8.46 -17.80
C ASN A 334 -44.29 8.85 -18.81
N LEU A 335 -43.27 7.99 -18.93
CA LEU A 335 -42.19 8.12 -19.91
C LEU A 335 -42.51 7.31 -21.18
N PRO A 336 -42.11 7.80 -22.37
CA PRO A 336 -42.33 7.08 -23.63
C PRO A 336 -41.50 5.79 -23.73
N ALA A 337 -40.34 5.73 -23.08
CA ALA A 337 -39.46 4.57 -23.02
C ALA A 337 -38.68 4.53 -21.70
N ALA A 338 -38.15 3.36 -21.35
CA ALA A 338 -37.29 3.20 -20.19
C ALA A 338 -35.90 3.78 -20.45
N GLY A 339 -35.49 4.76 -19.62
CA GLY A 339 -34.21 5.43 -19.71
C GLY A 339 -33.14 4.82 -18.80
N ARG A 340 -32.00 5.52 -18.71
CA ARG A 340 -30.85 5.15 -17.85
C ARG A 340 -31.28 4.94 -16.40
N GLY A 341 -32.09 5.86 -15.88
CA GLY A 341 -32.52 5.83 -14.49
C GLY A 341 -33.39 4.60 -14.20
N GLU A 342 -34.32 4.25 -15.08
CA GLU A 342 -35.18 3.07 -14.95
C GLU A 342 -34.35 1.78 -14.97
N LEU A 343 -33.35 1.70 -15.86
CA LEU A 343 -32.41 0.57 -15.91
C LEU A 343 -31.61 0.43 -14.62
N VAL A 344 -31.02 1.51 -14.11
CA VAL A 344 -30.21 1.49 -12.88
C VAL A 344 -31.03 1.04 -11.67
N GLU A 345 -32.25 1.57 -11.52
CA GLU A 345 -33.13 1.19 -10.41
C GLU A 345 -33.60 -0.26 -10.54
N ALA A 346 -33.89 -0.72 -11.76
CA ALA A 346 -34.25 -2.12 -11.99
C ALA A 346 -33.08 -3.07 -11.66
N LEU A 347 -31.85 -2.72 -12.06
CA LEU A 347 -30.64 -3.48 -11.74
C LEU A 347 -30.40 -3.56 -10.23
N GLN A 348 -30.52 -2.43 -9.52
CA GLN A 348 -30.37 -2.40 -8.07
C GLN A 348 -31.45 -3.21 -7.37
N THR A 349 -32.69 -3.13 -7.85
CA THR A 349 -33.83 -3.85 -7.25
C THR A 349 -33.70 -5.36 -7.45
N VAL A 350 -33.40 -5.81 -8.67
CA VAL A 350 -33.38 -7.23 -9.02
C VAL A 350 -32.09 -7.92 -8.56
N LEU A 351 -30.93 -7.26 -8.75
CA LEU A 351 -29.63 -7.90 -8.53
C LEU A 351 -29.00 -7.60 -7.16
N ALA A 352 -29.15 -6.37 -6.66
CA ALA A 352 -28.54 -5.95 -5.39
C ALA A 352 -29.51 -6.06 -4.20
N GLN A 353 -30.83 -6.04 -4.43
CA GLN A 353 -31.87 -6.25 -3.41
C GLN A 353 -31.75 -5.35 -2.16
N GLY A 354 -31.16 -4.16 -2.33
CA GLY A 354 -30.95 -3.22 -1.22
C GLY A 354 -29.76 -3.51 -0.31
N GLU A 355 -28.90 -4.48 -0.65
CA GLU A 355 -27.65 -4.74 0.08
C GLU A 355 -26.50 -3.91 -0.53
N PRO A 356 -25.98 -2.88 0.17
CA PRO A 356 -24.91 -2.03 -0.37
C PRO A 356 -23.52 -2.69 -0.31
N ALA A 357 -23.34 -3.70 0.55
CA ALA A 357 -22.10 -4.46 0.70
C ALA A 357 -22.19 -5.81 -0.04
N GLY A 358 -21.05 -6.49 -0.23
CA GLY A 358 -21.01 -7.80 -0.89
C GLY A 358 -21.50 -7.75 -2.34
N ARG A 359 -22.68 -8.35 -2.59
CA ARG A 359 -23.29 -8.47 -3.94
C ARG A 359 -23.56 -7.10 -4.57
N GLY A 360 -23.96 -6.10 -3.78
CA GLY A 360 -24.16 -4.73 -4.29
C GLY A 360 -22.90 -4.12 -4.90
N ARG A 361 -21.72 -4.41 -4.33
CA ARG A 361 -20.43 -3.95 -4.87
C ARG A 361 -20.12 -4.63 -6.20
N ALA A 362 -20.36 -5.94 -6.31
CA ALA A 362 -20.17 -6.66 -7.57
C ALA A 362 -21.11 -6.14 -8.67
N VAL A 363 -22.37 -5.86 -8.35
CA VAL A 363 -23.34 -5.24 -9.27
C VAL A 363 -22.84 -3.87 -9.72
N ALA A 364 -22.35 -3.03 -8.81
CA ALA A 364 -21.79 -1.73 -9.16
C ALA A 364 -20.58 -1.83 -10.09
N VAL A 365 -19.66 -2.79 -9.85
CA VAL A 365 -18.50 -3.05 -10.72
C VAL A 365 -18.96 -3.53 -12.10
N ALA A 366 -19.91 -4.45 -12.18
CA ALA A 366 -20.47 -4.95 -13.43
C ALA A 366 -21.17 -3.84 -14.24
N MET A 367 -21.93 -2.98 -13.56
CA MET A 367 -22.53 -1.80 -14.16
C MET A 367 -21.49 -0.82 -14.67
N GLN A 368 -20.45 -0.53 -13.88
CA GLN A 368 -19.38 0.38 -14.29
C GLN A 368 -18.66 -0.13 -15.53
N HIS A 369 -18.30 -1.41 -15.56
CA HIS A 369 -17.67 -2.04 -16.72
C HIS A 369 -18.57 -1.95 -17.97
N THR A 370 -19.84 -2.30 -17.82
CA THR A 370 -20.76 -2.46 -18.96
C THR A 370 -21.33 -1.14 -19.46
N LEU A 371 -21.71 -0.22 -18.57
CA LEU A 371 -22.39 1.04 -18.92
C LEU A 371 -21.41 2.17 -19.29
N ILE A 372 -20.17 2.15 -18.79
CA ILE A 372 -19.13 3.08 -19.24
C ILE A 372 -18.51 2.58 -20.55
N GLY A 373 -18.12 1.31 -20.61
CA GLY A 373 -17.41 0.73 -21.74
C GLY A 373 -15.95 1.20 -21.87
N GLN A 374 -15.21 0.58 -22.79
CA GLN A 374 -13.78 0.84 -23.01
C GLN A 374 -13.47 1.47 -24.39
N ARG A 375 -14.49 2.04 -25.04
CA ARG A 375 -14.32 2.61 -26.38
C ARG A 375 -13.34 3.79 -26.34
N ARG A 376 -12.35 3.75 -27.22
CA ARG A 376 -11.34 4.79 -27.42
C ARG A 376 -11.46 5.36 -28.83
N GLY A 377 -11.51 6.68 -28.93
CA GLY A 377 -11.51 7.36 -30.21
C GLY A 377 -10.09 7.65 -30.69
N HIS A 378 -9.99 7.99 -31.97
CA HIS A 378 -8.73 8.23 -32.66
C HIS A 378 -8.92 9.41 -33.64
N PRO A 379 -8.03 10.41 -33.61
CA PRO A 379 -8.01 11.45 -34.63
C PRO A 379 -7.61 10.85 -35.99
N CYS A 380 -7.95 11.54 -37.07
CA CYS A 380 -7.46 11.20 -38.42
C CYS A 380 -5.91 11.07 -38.42
N PRO A 381 -5.32 10.08 -39.11
CA PRO A 381 -3.86 9.91 -39.15
C PRO A 381 -3.08 11.15 -39.61
N ASP A 382 -3.68 11.98 -40.48
CA ASP A 382 -3.07 13.20 -41.02
C ASP A 382 -3.24 14.43 -40.11
N THR A 383 -3.83 14.26 -38.92
CA THR A 383 -4.03 15.35 -37.97
C THR A 383 -2.68 15.92 -37.52
N PRO A 384 -2.51 17.26 -37.47
CA PRO A 384 -1.26 17.89 -37.03
C PRO A 384 -0.76 17.38 -35.66
N VAL A 385 0.57 17.22 -35.54
CA VAL A 385 1.25 16.61 -34.37
C VAL A 385 0.86 17.30 -33.05
N CYS A 386 0.69 16.49 -32.00
CA CYS A 386 0.26 16.92 -30.67
C CYS A 386 1.12 18.05 -30.09
N GLY A 387 0.47 19.01 -29.42
CA GLY A 387 1.11 20.17 -28.77
C GLY A 387 2.11 19.83 -27.65
N LEU A 388 2.18 18.58 -27.18
CA LEU A 388 3.07 18.16 -26.08
C LEU A 388 4.56 18.27 -26.43
N THR A 389 4.98 17.83 -27.63
CA THR A 389 6.39 17.87 -28.03
C THR A 389 6.88 19.31 -28.19
N PRO A 390 6.17 20.22 -28.89
CA PRO A 390 6.51 21.64 -28.93
C PRO A 390 6.51 22.29 -27.55
N ALA A 391 5.49 22.03 -26.71
CA ALA A 391 5.40 22.59 -25.37
C ALA A 391 6.56 22.13 -24.46
N THR A 392 6.93 20.86 -24.54
CA THR A 392 8.05 20.29 -23.77
C THR A 392 9.38 20.86 -24.25
N THR A 393 9.58 20.99 -25.56
CA THR A 393 10.80 21.58 -26.13
C THR A 393 10.97 23.02 -25.70
N ALA A 394 9.90 23.83 -25.77
CA ALA A 394 9.90 25.21 -25.29
C ALA A 394 10.21 25.29 -23.78
N LEU A 395 9.64 24.39 -22.98
CA LEU A 395 9.91 24.30 -21.54
C LEU A 395 11.39 23.98 -21.25
N LEU A 396 11.97 22.99 -21.93
CA LEU A 396 13.39 22.65 -21.74
C LEU A 396 14.32 23.80 -22.11
N GLN A 397 14.01 24.52 -23.20
CA GLN A 397 14.74 25.72 -23.60
C GLN A 397 14.66 26.82 -22.54
N GLN A 398 13.47 27.10 -22.00
CA GLN A 398 13.28 28.06 -20.90
C GLN A 398 14.11 27.68 -19.65
N LEU A 399 14.22 26.39 -19.34
CA LEU A 399 14.98 25.87 -18.20
C LEU A 399 16.49 25.69 -18.48
N ARG A 400 16.94 25.99 -19.70
CA ARG A 400 18.32 25.81 -20.18
C ARG A 400 18.81 24.36 -20.06
N LEU A 401 17.93 23.41 -20.39
CA LEU A 401 18.21 21.98 -20.45
C LEU A 401 18.43 21.54 -21.92
N PRO A 402 19.16 20.43 -22.18
CA PRO A 402 19.43 19.96 -23.54
C PRO A 402 18.17 19.71 -24.38
N GLY A 403 18.12 20.25 -25.59
CA GLY A 403 17.06 20.03 -26.57
C GLY A 403 17.43 19.04 -27.67
N PRO A 404 16.60 18.92 -28.72
CA PRO A 404 16.90 18.11 -29.90
C PRO A 404 18.23 18.53 -30.54
N GLY A 405 19.18 17.59 -30.67
CA GLY A 405 20.49 17.81 -31.28
C GLY A 405 21.61 18.22 -30.32
N ASP A 406 21.32 18.48 -29.04
CA ASP A 406 22.34 18.80 -28.03
C ASP A 406 23.06 17.54 -27.51
N PRO A 407 24.37 17.65 -27.14
CA PRO A 407 25.11 16.53 -26.56
C PRO A 407 24.59 16.17 -25.15
N PRO A 408 24.77 14.91 -24.71
CA PRO A 408 24.37 14.48 -23.38
C PRO A 408 25.07 15.28 -22.27
N ARG A 409 24.32 15.65 -21.23
CA ARG A 409 24.80 16.52 -20.14
C ARG A 409 24.48 15.93 -18.78
N THR A 410 25.45 15.93 -17.88
CA THR A 410 25.21 15.60 -16.46
C THR A 410 25.02 16.89 -15.66
N VAL A 411 23.96 16.96 -14.85
CA VAL A 411 23.61 18.14 -14.06
C VAL A 411 23.47 17.73 -12.59
N ARG A 412 24.02 18.55 -11.69
CA ARG A 412 23.78 18.48 -10.24
C ARG A 412 22.83 19.63 -9.88
N LEU A 413 21.73 19.33 -9.20
CA LEU A 413 20.70 20.29 -8.82
C LEU A 413 20.65 20.44 -7.29
N ASP A 414 20.40 21.66 -6.83
CA ASP A 414 20.10 21.98 -5.42
C ASP A 414 18.67 22.55 -5.32
N PRO A 415 17.65 21.68 -5.40
CA PRO A 415 16.28 22.09 -5.67
C PRO A 415 15.56 22.67 -4.45
N LEU A 416 16.10 22.48 -3.24
CA LEU A 416 15.60 23.13 -2.02
C LEU A 416 16.11 24.57 -1.90
N ARG A 417 17.29 24.87 -2.44
CA ARG A 417 17.92 26.20 -2.34
C ARG A 417 17.56 27.16 -3.46
N THR A 418 17.42 26.70 -4.71
CA THR A 418 17.16 27.59 -5.85
C THR A 418 15.80 27.33 -6.54
N PRO A 419 15.00 28.38 -6.82
CA PRO A 419 13.72 28.22 -7.53
C PRO A 419 13.88 27.65 -8.96
N LEU A 420 15.01 27.93 -9.62
CA LEU A 420 15.32 27.42 -10.95
C LEU A 420 15.56 25.91 -10.91
N ASP A 421 16.40 25.42 -9.99
CA ASP A 421 16.68 23.99 -9.88
C ASP A 421 15.46 23.22 -9.36
N ARG A 422 14.61 23.86 -8.57
CA ARG A 422 13.29 23.32 -8.21
C ARG A 422 12.41 23.05 -9.43
N ARG A 423 12.31 24.01 -10.37
CA ARG A 423 11.55 23.84 -11.63
C ARG A 423 12.19 22.78 -12.53
N ARG A 424 13.52 22.70 -12.57
CA ARG A 424 14.24 21.64 -13.29
C ARG A 424 13.93 20.27 -12.71
N GLU A 425 14.09 20.08 -11.41
CA GLU A 425 13.80 18.83 -10.71
C GLU A 425 12.35 18.40 -10.97
N ALA A 426 11.37 19.28 -10.79
CA ALA A 426 9.97 18.97 -11.09
C ALA A 426 9.73 18.54 -12.54
N THR A 427 10.41 19.19 -13.50
CA THR A 427 10.33 18.85 -14.93
C THR A 427 10.91 17.47 -15.24
N LEU A 428 12.06 17.14 -14.64
CA LEU A 428 12.70 15.83 -14.81
C LEU A 428 11.84 14.72 -14.17
N GLN A 429 11.27 14.96 -13.00
CA GLN A 429 10.33 14.05 -12.34
C GLN A 429 9.08 13.81 -13.19
N ARG A 430 8.54 14.84 -13.85
CA ARG A 430 7.38 14.70 -14.76
C ARG A 430 7.73 13.88 -16.01
N LEU A 431 8.89 14.09 -16.63
CA LEU A 431 9.35 13.28 -17.77
C LEU A 431 9.54 11.81 -17.36
N HIS A 432 10.10 11.58 -16.17
CA HIS A 432 10.26 10.24 -15.61
C HIS A 432 8.90 9.57 -15.31
N ALA A 433 7.96 10.30 -14.72
CA ALA A 433 6.58 9.83 -14.50
C ALA A 433 5.86 9.52 -15.81
N CYS A 434 6.17 10.27 -16.88
CA CYS A 434 5.67 10.03 -18.23
C CYS A 434 6.37 8.87 -18.96
N GLN A 435 7.37 8.22 -18.33
CA GLN A 435 8.21 7.20 -18.95
C GLN A 435 8.92 7.68 -20.22
N VAL A 436 9.22 8.98 -20.31
CA VAL A 436 9.95 9.57 -21.42
C VAL A 436 11.45 9.39 -21.16
N PRO A 437 12.20 8.65 -22.03
CA PRO A 437 13.61 8.38 -21.82
C PRO A 437 14.44 9.62 -22.19
N TYR A 438 14.50 10.58 -21.27
CA TYR A 438 15.26 11.83 -21.39
C TYR A 438 16.22 12.06 -20.21
N ALA A 439 15.82 11.64 -19.00
CA ALA A 439 16.54 11.90 -17.77
C ALA A 439 16.71 10.62 -16.93
N GLU A 440 17.95 10.33 -16.56
CA GLU A 440 18.32 9.19 -15.72
C GLU A 440 18.89 9.68 -14.38
N PRO A 441 18.36 9.23 -13.22
CA PRO A 441 18.91 9.57 -11.93
C PRO A 441 20.24 8.82 -11.70
N VAL A 442 21.22 9.48 -11.07
CA VAL A 442 22.52 8.90 -10.73
C VAL A 442 22.66 8.79 -9.21
N GLU A 443 22.90 7.59 -8.69
CA GLU A 443 23.09 7.37 -7.25
C GLU A 443 24.33 8.11 -6.72
N THR A 444 24.18 8.80 -5.58
CA THR A 444 25.27 9.46 -4.87
C THR A 444 25.58 8.70 -3.58
N THR A 445 26.83 8.28 -3.40
CA THR A 445 27.32 7.47 -2.27
C THR A 445 27.53 8.24 -0.97
N THR A 446 27.29 9.56 -0.95
CA THR A 446 27.48 10.43 0.22
C THR A 446 26.14 10.87 0.78
N ALA A 447 26.00 10.83 2.11
CA ALA A 447 24.84 11.22 2.91
C ALA A 447 24.46 12.72 2.85
N ASP A 448 24.79 13.42 1.76
CA ASP A 448 24.34 14.78 1.46
C ASP A 448 22.97 14.70 0.76
N THR A 449 21.92 14.44 1.54
CA THR A 449 20.52 14.25 1.10
C THR A 449 19.87 15.49 0.46
N LEU A 450 20.63 16.55 0.17
CA LEU A 450 20.12 17.84 -0.28
C LEU A 450 20.29 18.11 -1.78
N THR A 451 21.17 17.38 -2.48
CA THR A 451 21.41 17.59 -3.92
C THR A 451 21.08 16.36 -4.76
N THR A 452 20.43 16.55 -5.91
CA THR A 452 20.11 15.48 -6.88
C THR A 452 21.06 15.53 -8.08
N ARG A 453 21.34 14.39 -8.70
CA ARG A 453 22.20 14.29 -9.89
C ARG A 453 21.49 13.53 -11.00
N TRP A 454 21.49 14.12 -12.20
CA TRP A 454 20.80 13.60 -13.38
C TRP A 454 21.73 13.56 -14.60
N ARG A 455 21.58 12.52 -15.42
CA ARG A 455 22.13 12.46 -16.79
C ARG A 455 21.00 12.74 -17.78
N LEU A 456 21.18 13.75 -18.63
CA LEU A 456 20.17 14.26 -19.56
C LEU A 456 20.62 14.02 -21.00
N HIS A 457 19.74 13.46 -21.82
CA HIS A 457 20.01 13.25 -23.24
C HIS A 457 18.70 13.22 -24.05
N TRP A 458 18.60 14.07 -25.08
CA TRP A 458 17.54 13.96 -26.08
C TRP A 458 17.91 12.91 -27.13
N GLN A 459 17.13 11.83 -27.19
CA GLN A 459 17.35 10.69 -28.08
C GLN A 459 16.07 10.39 -28.89
N PRO A 460 16.13 9.58 -29.97
CA PRO A 460 14.92 9.20 -30.72
C PRO A 460 13.82 8.56 -29.85
N GLY A 461 14.21 7.87 -28.77
CA GLY A 461 13.27 7.35 -27.78
C GLY A 461 12.53 8.44 -26.99
N THR A 462 13.10 9.64 -26.84
CA THR A 462 12.46 10.80 -26.21
C THR A 462 11.26 11.25 -27.03
N ASP A 463 11.41 11.38 -28.35
CA ASP A 463 10.32 11.75 -29.26
C ASP A 463 9.19 10.71 -29.25
N ALA A 464 9.55 9.43 -29.28
CA ALA A 464 8.59 8.33 -29.16
C ALA A 464 7.88 8.32 -27.80
N GLY A 465 8.60 8.59 -26.71
CA GLY A 465 8.04 8.69 -25.37
C GLY A 465 7.06 9.86 -25.23
N LEU A 466 7.38 11.03 -25.79
CA LEU A 466 6.48 12.18 -25.80
C LEU A 466 5.23 11.91 -26.65
N ALA A 467 5.38 11.25 -27.80
CA ALA A 467 4.24 10.81 -28.61
C ALA A 467 3.36 9.81 -27.83
N ALA A 468 3.95 8.86 -27.10
CA ALA A 468 3.22 7.90 -26.27
C ALA A 468 2.51 8.56 -25.06
N ALA A 469 3.09 9.62 -24.48
CA ALA A 469 2.50 10.37 -23.37
C ALA A 469 1.41 11.37 -23.82
N SER A 470 1.36 11.73 -25.10
CA SER A 470 0.43 12.71 -25.66
C SER A 470 -1.07 12.47 -25.38
N PRO A 471 -1.60 11.24 -25.30
CA PRO A 471 -3.01 11.02 -24.95
C PRO A 471 -3.35 11.44 -23.51
N HIS A 472 -2.35 11.64 -22.67
CA HIS A 472 -2.52 11.99 -21.27
C HIS A 472 -2.44 13.51 -21.02
N GLY A 473 -2.03 14.32 -22.01
CA GLY A 473 -2.01 15.77 -21.89
C GLY A 473 -1.21 16.48 -22.99
N VAL A 474 -1.46 17.78 -23.18
CA VAL A 474 -0.78 18.62 -24.18
C VAL A 474 0.37 19.45 -23.60
N THR A 475 0.55 19.42 -22.28
CA THR A 475 1.76 19.90 -21.60
C THR A 475 2.32 18.80 -20.69
N LEU A 476 3.60 18.89 -20.35
CA LEU A 476 4.28 17.86 -19.56
C LEU A 476 3.65 17.63 -18.18
N ALA A 477 3.17 18.69 -17.52
CA ALA A 477 2.48 18.57 -16.23
C ALA A 477 1.18 17.75 -16.35
N GLN A 478 0.44 17.96 -17.44
CA GLN A 478 -0.83 17.29 -17.70
C GLN A 478 -0.61 15.84 -18.06
N ALA A 479 0.35 15.56 -18.95
CA ALA A 479 0.74 14.20 -19.31
C ALA A 479 1.14 13.39 -18.07
N ALA A 480 1.93 13.99 -17.16
CA ALA A 480 2.31 13.35 -15.90
C ALA A 480 1.08 13.08 -15.00
N ALA A 481 0.19 14.06 -14.83
CA ALA A 481 -1.04 13.89 -14.05
C ALA A 481 -1.95 12.79 -14.63
N GLY A 482 -2.16 12.80 -15.94
CA GLY A 482 -2.97 11.80 -16.66
C GLY A 482 -2.40 10.39 -16.55
N MET A 483 -1.07 10.23 -16.59
CA MET A 483 -0.42 8.92 -16.39
C MET A 483 -0.52 8.43 -14.95
N LEU A 484 -0.32 9.31 -13.96
CA LEU A 484 -0.49 8.95 -12.55
C LEU A 484 -1.95 8.56 -12.23
N ASN A 485 -2.92 9.24 -12.82
CA ASN A 485 -4.34 8.91 -12.71
C ASN A 485 -4.70 7.60 -13.42
N THR A 486 -4.12 7.33 -14.58
CA THR A 486 -4.31 6.04 -15.28
C THR A 486 -3.82 4.87 -14.42
N ARG A 487 -2.66 5.03 -13.77
CA ARG A 487 -2.13 4.02 -12.85
C ARG A 487 -3.02 3.86 -11.62
N ARG A 488 -3.50 4.95 -11.02
CA ARG A 488 -4.48 4.93 -9.91
C ARG A 488 -5.72 4.14 -10.27
N ARG A 489 -6.29 4.36 -11.46
CA ARG A 489 -7.51 3.67 -11.90
C ARG A 489 -7.32 2.16 -11.94
N ARG A 490 -6.19 1.68 -12.45
CA ARG A 490 -5.84 0.25 -12.42
C ARG A 490 -5.79 -0.28 -10.98
N GLU A 491 -5.10 0.42 -10.09
CA GLU A 491 -5.04 0.06 -8.65
C GLU A 491 -6.46 -0.01 -8.02
N VAL A 492 -7.38 0.88 -8.42
CA VAL A 492 -8.78 0.86 -7.95
C VAL A 492 -9.57 -0.30 -8.55
N THR A 493 -9.38 -0.61 -9.84
CA THR A 493 -10.01 -1.76 -10.51
C THR A 493 -9.57 -3.08 -9.88
N ASP A 494 -8.32 -3.18 -9.45
CA ASP A 494 -7.72 -4.36 -8.82
C ASP A 494 -8.09 -4.52 -7.33
N GLY A 495 -9.12 -3.81 -6.85
CA GLY A 495 -9.63 -3.92 -5.47
C GLY A 495 -9.31 -2.74 -4.55
N GLY A 496 -8.57 -1.73 -5.04
CA GLY A 496 -8.14 -0.56 -4.29
C GLY A 496 -6.62 -0.53 -4.07
N PRO A 497 -6.01 0.67 -3.90
CA PRO A 497 -4.57 0.76 -3.68
C PRO A 497 -4.18 0.15 -2.32
N THR A 498 -3.14 -0.68 -2.33
CA THR A 498 -2.45 -1.12 -1.10
C THR A 498 -1.77 0.07 -0.40
N ALA A 499 -1.42 -0.07 0.87
CA ALA A 499 -0.71 0.98 1.62
C ALA A 499 0.60 1.40 0.92
N ALA A 500 1.40 0.43 0.47
CA ALA A 500 2.62 0.67 -0.29
C ALA A 500 2.36 1.40 -1.62
N GLN A 501 1.33 1.02 -2.37
CA GLN A 501 0.95 1.70 -3.62
C GLN A 501 0.46 3.13 -3.36
N ALA A 502 -0.30 3.37 -2.29
CA ALA A 502 -0.76 4.70 -1.90
C ALA A 502 0.42 5.62 -1.54
N VAL A 503 1.37 5.15 -0.73
CA VAL A 503 2.60 5.87 -0.38
C VAL A 503 3.45 6.15 -1.63
N ALA A 504 3.67 5.16 -2.49
CA ALA A 504 4.42 5.33 -3.73
C ALA A 504 3.72 6.26 -4.74
N GLY A 505 2.38 6.24 -4.78
CA GLY A 505 1.56 7.13 -5.60
C GLY A 505 1.66 8.58 -5.12
N LEU A 506 1.54 8.81 -3.81
CA LEU A 506 1.67 10.13 -3.20
C LEU A 506 3.07 10.71 -3.39
N THR A 507 4.13 9.91 -3.17
CA THR A 507 5.52 10.34 -3.39
C THR A 507 5.73 10.84 -4.81
N ARG A 508 5.22 10.13 -5.82
CA ARG A 508 5.37 10.52 -7.23
C ARG A 508 4.54 11.75 -7.60
N ALA A 509 3.31 11.85 -7.10
CA ALA A 509 2.47 13.04 -7.32
C ALA A 509 3.13 14.30 -6.73
N ALA A 510 3.67 14.19 -5.51
CA ALA A 510 4.39 15.28 -4.86
C ALA A 510 5.71 15.63 -5.56
N ALA A 511 6.50 14.64 -5.98
CA ALA A 511 7.73 14.87 -6.73
C ALA A 511 7.49 15.58 -8.09
N CYS A 512 6.34 15.33 -8.72
CA CYS A 512 5.91 16.01 -9.94
C CYS A 512 5.33 17.42 -9.70
N GLY A 513 5.09 17.82 -8.46
CA GLY A 513 4.47 19.10 -8.12
C GLY A 513 3.06 19.24 -8.71
N LEU A 514 2.21 18.23 -8.48
CA LEU A 514 0.84 18.15 -8.99
C LEU A 514 -0.15 18.18 -7.81
N PRO A 515 -0.66 19.35 -7.39
CA PRO A 515 -1.44 19.49 -6.15
C PRO A 515 -2.72 18.65 -6.15
N ASP A 516 -3.50 18.68 -7.23
CA ASP A 516 -4.74 17.90 -7.32
C ASP A 516 -4.50 16.38 -7.20
N ALA A 517 -3.40 15.90 -7.80
CA ALA A 517 -3.01 14.49 -7.70
C ALA A 517 -2.52 14.13 -6.29
N VAL A 518 -1.90 15.07 -5.58
CA VAL A 518 -1.49 14.91 -4.17
C VAL A 518 -2.72 14.77 -3.28
N ASP A 519 -3.71 15.66 -3.40
CA ASP A 519 -4.94 15.63 -2.60
C ASP A 519 -5.70 14.32 -2.78
N VAL A 520 -5.83 13.90 -4.05
CA VAL A 520 -6.46 12.64 -4.43
C VAL A 520 -5.70 11.46 -3.82
N ARG A 521 -4.36 11.44 -3.83
CA ARG A 521 -3.55 10.37 -3.22
C ARG A 521 -3.49 10.41 -1.69
N LEU A 522 -3.68 11.55 -1.05
CA LEU A 522 -3.85 11.65 0.41
C LEU A 522 -5.12 10.93 0.87
N ALA A 523 -6.21 11.02 0.10
CA ALA A 523 -7.44 10.27 0.38
C ALA A 523 -7.25 8.74 0.22
N ASP A 524 -6.49 8.29 -0.78
CA ASP A 524 -6.14 6.86 -0.94
C ASP A 524 -5.36 6.35 0.27
N LEU A 525 -4.35 7.11 0.71
CA LEU A 525 -3.52 6.75 1.85
C LEU A 525 -4.40 6.57 3.11
N HIS A 526 -5.33 7.49 3.36
CA HIS A 526 -6.26 7.37 4.47
C HIS A 526 -7.09 6.09 4.39
N THR A 527 -7.59 5.74 3.20
CA THR A 527 -8.40 4.53 3.00
C THR A 527 -7.57 3.26 3.20
N ALA A 528 -6.39 3.17 2.59
CA ALA A 528 -5.52 1.99 2.64
C ALA A 528 -5.06 1.67 4.07
N VAL A 529 -4.79 2.71 4.87
CA VAL A 529 -4.33 2.60 6.26
C VAL A 529 -5.34 1.91 7.18
N THR A 530 -6.64 2.09 6.93
CA THR A 530 -7.69 1.52 7.81
C THR A 530 -7.86 0.01 7.68
N GLY A 531 -7.39 -0.59 6.57
CA GLY A 531 -7.67 -1.99 6.25
C GLY A 531 -6.48 -2.95 6.35
N THR A 532 -5.28 -2.54 5.91
CA THR A 532 -4.19 -3.50 5.63
C THR A 532 -2.77 -3.02 5.96
N ALA A 533 -2.59 -1.79 6.46
CA ALA A 533 -1.26 -1.22 6.65
C ALA A 533 -0.47 -1.89 7.79
N THR A 534 0.78 -2.26 7.51
CA THR A 534 1.75 -2.70 8.51
C THR A 534 2.34 -1.52 9.28
N LEU A 535 3.05 -1.76 10.38
CA LEU A 535 3.74 -0.67 11.08
C LEU A 535 4.80 0.00 10.18
N ALA A 536 5.48 -0.77 9.33
CA ALA A 536 6.44 -0.24 8.37
C ALA A 536 5.78 0.70 7.35
N ASP A 537 4.61 0.34 6.82
CA ASP A 537 3.84 1.20 5.91
C ASP A 537 3.43 2.52 6.60
N LEU A 538 3.01 2.44 7.87
CA LEU A 538 2.61 3.60 8.67
C LEU A 538 3.80 4.52 8.97
N ALA A 539 4.97 3.95 9.27
CA ALA A 539 6.20 4.71 9.48
C ALA A 539 6.62 5.43 8.18
N ALA A 540 6.62 4.73 7.04
CA ALA A 540 6.95 5.32 5.74
C ALA A 540 5.96 6.42 5.33
N ALA A 541 4.66 6.20 5.53
CA ALA A 541 3.62 7.20 5.29
C ALA A 541 3.82 8.44 6.17
N THR A 542 4.12 8.25 7.46
CA THR A 542 4.35 9.35 8.41
C THR A 542 5.58 10.18 8.01
N GLN A 543 6.69 9.53 7.66
CA GLN A 543 7.91 10.20 7.18
C GLN A 543 7.63 11.02 5.92
N LEU A 544 6.87 10.47 4.96
CA LEU A 544 6.48 11.18 3.74
C LEU A 544 5.62 12.42 4.04
N LEU A 545 4.60 12.30 4.89
CA LEU A 545 3.74 13.43 5.26
C LEU A 545 4.51 14.50 6.05
N GLN A 546 5.46 14.12 6.91
CA GLN A 546 6.32 15.09 7.58
C GLN A 546 7.25 15.83 6.62
N ARG A 547 7.79 15.13 5.60
CA ARG A 547 8.57 15.78 4.54
C ARG A 547 7.72 16.78 3.74
N LEU A 548 6.46 16.46 3.46
CA LEU A 548 5.50 17.40 2.87
C LEU A 548 5.24 18.58 3.80
N ARG A 549 5.03 18.34 5.11
CA ARG A 549 4.80 19.38 6.12
C ARG A 549 5.96 20.38 6.20
N ARG A 550 7.20 19.87 6.13
CA ARG A 550 8.44 20.67 6.19
C ARG A 550 8.85 21.29 4.85
N GLY A 551 8.11 21.01 3.76
CA GLY A 551 8.47 21.50 2.41
C GLY A 551 9.76 20.87 1.85
N HIS A 552 10.16 19.69 2.35
CA HIS A 552 11.36 18.95 1.92
C HIS A 552 11.15 18.13 0.64
N ILE A 553 10.06 18.38 -0.08
CA ILE A 553 9.81 17.86 -1.42
C ILE A 553 9.86 19.06 -2.37
N PRO A 554 10.87 19.15 -3.26
CA PRO A 554 11.13 20.39 -3.98
C PRO A 554 9.93 20.91 -4.78
N ALA A 555 9.20 20.02 -5.46
CA ALA A 555 8.08 20.40 -6.31
C ALA A 555 6.78 20.70 -5.52
N THR A 556 6.77 20.48 -4.20
CA THR A 556 5.65 20.79 -3.29
C THR A 556 6.17 21.52 -2.05
N PRO A 557 6.57 22.80 -2.18
CA PRO A 557 7.21 23.55 -1.10
C PRO A 557 6.23 23.99 0.00
N SER A 558 4.93 24.04 -0.31
CA SER A 558 3.87 24.36 0.64
C SER A 558 3.08 23.10 0.99
N PRO A 559 2.73 22.90 2.28
CA PRO A 559 1.97 21.72 2.68
C PRO A 559 0.57 21.74 2.06
N PRO A 560 0.05 20.58 1.60
CA PRO A 560 -1.31 20.48 1.10
C PRO A 560 -2.33 20.71 2.24
N ALA A 561 -3.53 21.15 1.89
CA ALA A 561 -4.60 21.39 2.85
C ALA A 561 -5.00 20.08 3.55
N GLY A 562 -5.32 20.13 4.85
CA GLY A 562 -5.76 18.95 5.61
C GLY A 562 -4.67 17.93 5.95
N LEU A 563 -3.39 18.19 5.62
CA LEU A 563 -2.26 17.29 5.91
C LEU A 563 -2.16 16.90 7.40
N ASP A 564 -2.40 17.85 8.31
CA ASP A 564 -2.32 17.62 9.76
C ASP A 564 -3.41 16.65 10.27
N GLU A 565 -4.58 16.65 9.65
CA GLU A 565 -5.65 15.70 9.96
C GLU A 565 -5.23 14.27 9.53
N HIS A 566 -4.63 14.12 8.36
CA HIS A 566 -4.08 12.85 7.90
C HIS A 566 -2.96 12.34 8.80
N LEU A 567 -2.04 13.21 9.24
CA LEU A 567 -0.99 12.87 10.22
C LEU A 567 -1.58 12.38 11.55
N THR A 568 -2.63 13.03 12.04
CA THR A 568 -3.33 12.62 13.28
C THR A 568 -3.94 11.23 13.14
N HIS A 569 -4.57 10.93 12.01
CA HIS A 569 -5.13 9.62 11.72
C HIS A 569 -4.06 8.52 11.58
N LEU A 570 -2.94 8.81 10.90
CA LEU A 570 -1.81 7.89 10.79
C LEU A 570 -1.22 7.55 12.16
N HIS A 571 -1.02 8.54 13.03
CA HIS A 571 -0.53 8.29 14.39
C HIS A 571 -1.49 7.41 15.19
N ALA A 572 -2.81 7.66 15.10
CA ALA A 572 -3.80 6.83 15.78
C ALA A 572 -3.82 5.37 15.26
N ALA A 573 -3.61 5.17 13.96
CA ALA A 573 -3.46 3.85 13.35
C ALA A 573 -2.16 3.16 13.81
N ALA A 574 -1.05 3.89 13.83
CA ALA A 574 0.26 3.38 14.26
C ALA A 574 0.25 2.93 15.72
N VAL A 575 -0.33 3.74 16.63
CA VAL A 575 -0.47 3.36 18.05
C VAL A 575 -1.30 2.08 18.21
N ARG A 576 -2.32 1.87 17.38
CA ARG A 576 -3.13 0.65 17.39
C ARG A 576 -2.36 -0.56 16.86
N ALA A 577 -1.52 -0.36 15.84
CA ALA A 577 -0.70 -1.42 15.25
C ALA A 577 0.35 -1.98 16.20
N ILE A 578 0.83 -1.19 17.18
CA ILE A 578 1.79 -1.63 18.22
C ILE A 578 1.28 -2.88 18.98
N ASP A 579 -0.02 -2.98 19.23
CA ASP A 579 -0.59 -4.14 19.94
C ASP A 579 -0.44 -5.44 19.13
N GLY A 580 -0.41 -5.33 17.79
CA GLY A 580 -0.14 -6.45 16.90
C GLY A 580 1.29 -6.97 16.99
N LEU A 581 2.24 -6.16 17.50
CA LEU A 581 3.64 -6.54 17.62
C LEU A 581 3.95 -7.36 18.86
N ALA A 582 3.00 -7.56 19.78
CA ALA A 582 3.25 -8.31 21.01
C ALA A 582 3.82 -9.71 20.75
N GLY A 583 3.48 -10.34 19.62
CA GLY A 583 4.02 -11.65 19.21
C GLY A 583 5.20 -11.62 18.24
N SER A 584 5.65 -10.44 17.79
CA SER A 584 6.67 -10.35 16.72
C SER A 584 8.06 -10.78 17.21
N THR A 585 8.80 -11.48 16.37
CA THR A 585 10.21 -11.83 16.58
C THR A 585 11.10 -11.30 15.45
N ASP A 586 10.58 -10.37 14.63
CA ASP A 586 11.33 -9.74 13.54
C ASP A 586 12.05 -8.46 14.04
N PRO A 587 13.39 -8.37 13.92
CA PRO A 587 14.12 -7.14 14.17
C PRO A 587 13.66 -5.94 13.32
N GLY A 588 13.04 -6.17 12.15
CA GLY A 588 12.44 -5.12 11.31
C GLY A 588 11.35 -4.32 12.02
N ASP A 589 10.49 -5.00 12.78
CA ASP A 589 9.41 -4.36 13.54
C ASP A 589 9.94 -3.50 14.69
N ALA A 590 11.04 -3.92 15.32
CA ALA A 590 11.72 -3.12 16.34
C ALA A 590 12.26 -1.80 15.75
N ARG A 591 12.80 -1.82 14.52
CA ARG A 591 13.24 -0.61 13.82
C ARG A 591 12.05 0.28 13.41
N ALA A 592 10.96 -0.31 12.92
CA ALA A 592 9.75 0.45 12.60
C ALA A 592 9.16 1.16 13.84
N LEU A 593 9.27 0.55 15.02
CA LEU A 593 8.90 1.17 16.29
C LEU A 593 9.76 2.40 16.62
N LEU A 594 11.06 2.37 16.33
CA LEU A 594 11.95 3.52 16.47
C LEU A 594 11.54 4.69 15.59
N ASP A 595 11.25 4.39 14.31
CA ASP A 595 10.85 5.39 13.35
C ASP A 595 9.53 6.07 13.76
N LEU A 596 8.59 5.31 14.32
CA LEU A 596 7.37 5.86 14.89
C LEU A 596 7.66 6.81 16.07
N VAL A 597 8.57 6.42 16.97
CA VAL A 597 8.91 7.18 18.19
C VAL A 597 9.60 8.49 17.86
N ARG A 598 10.60 8.46 16.97
CA ARG A 598 11.29 9.67 16.47
C ARG A 598 10.32 10.67 15.86
N ASN A 599 9.23 10.19 15.29
CA ASN A 599 8.21 11.03 14.65
C ASN A 599 7.12 11.54 15.61
N ALA A 600 6.90 10.86 16.75
CA ALA A 600 5.83 11.18 17.70
C ALA A 600 6.17 12.36 18.63
N ASP A 601 7.45 12.65 18.85
CA ASP A 601 7.94 13.73 19.70
C ASP A 601 7.49 15.12 19.20
N ASP A 602 7.40 15.28 17.88
CA ASP A 602 6.95 16.51 17.20
C ASP A 602 5.43 16.78 17.29
N SER A 603 4.63 15.82 17.76
CA SER A 603 3.16 15.84 17.61
C SER A 603 2.38 15.94 18.92
N GLY A 604 3.04 15.92 20.08
CA GLY A 604 2.39 16.06 21.40
C GLY A 604 1.50 14.87 21.82
N HIS A 605 1.62 13.71 21.16
CA HIS A 605 0.79 12.51 21.41
C HIS A 605 1.48 11.44 22.27
N LEU A 606 2.52 11.81 23.00
CA LEU A 606 3.42 10.92 23.76
C LEU A 606 2.70 10.05 24.80
N LEU A 607 1.58 10.50 25.37
CA LEU A 607 0.86 9.75 26.42
C LEU A 607 0.27 8.42 25.92
N ARG A 608 -0.35 8.41 24.73
CA ARG A 608 -0.96 7.19 24.17
C ARG A 608 0.10 6.20 23.68
N LEU A 609 1.13 6.73 23.02
CA LEU A 609 2.28 5.95 22.59
C LEU A 609 3.01 5.34 23.79
N GLY A 610 3.28 6.13 24.82
CA GLY A 610 3.93 5.68 26.05
C GLY A 610 3.15 4.57 26.76
N HIS A 611 1.82 4.63 26.77
CA HIS A 611 0.99 3.54 27.29
C HIS A 611 1.09 2.26 26.46
N ALA A 612 1.04 2.36 25.13
CA ALA A 612 1.17 1.21 24.23
C ALA A 612 2.54 0.54 24.36
N VAL A 613 3.62 1.33 24.34
CA VAL A 613 5.00 0.86 24.55
C VAL A 613 5.15 0.21 25.93
N SER A 614 4.55 0.78 26.97
CA SER A 614 4.63 0.21 28.32
C SER A 614 3.87 -1.11 28.46
N ARG A 615 2.80 -1.34 27.69
CA ARG A 615 2.19 -2.67 27.57
C ARG A 615 3.10 -3.62 26.82
N LEU A 616 3.69 -3.20 25.71
CA LEU A 616 4.61 -4.02 24.91
C LEU A 616 5.85 -4.46 25.72
N ALA A 617 6.38 -3.59 26.58
CA ALA A 617 7.48 -3.92 27.50
C ALA A 617 7.12 -5.00 28.54
N ARG A 618 5.83 -5.12 28.90
CA ARG A 618 5.34 -6.15 29.83
C ARG A 618 4.92 -7.43 29.13
N ASP A 619 4.14 -7.30 28.06
CA ASP A 619 3.33 -8.37 27.49
C ASP A 619 3.86 -8.85 26.12
N GLY A 620 4.92 -8.22 25.59
CA GLY A 620 5.52 -8.57 24.30
C GLY A 620 6.43 -9.80 24.32
N SER A 621 6.85 -10.23 23.14
CA SER A 621 7.90 -11.24 22.95
C SER A 621 9.21 -10.77 23.59
N PRO A 622 10.15 -11.68 23.92
CA PRO A 622 11.47 -11.29 24.42
C PRO A 622 12.14 -10.19 23.58
N LEU A 623 12.09 -10.30 22.25
CA LEU A 623 12.61 -9.28 21.34
C LEU A 623 11.88 -7.95 21.47
N MET A 624 10.56 -7.94 21.38
CA MET A 624 9.79 -6.69 21.42
C MET A 624 9.81 -6.03 22.80
N ARG A 625 10.01 -6.80 23.88
CA ARG A 625 10.23 -6.26 25.24
C ARG A 625 11.57 -5.53 25.33
N GLY A 626 12.62 -6.11 24.76
CA GLY A 626 13.92 -5.46 24.60
C GLY A 626 13.80 -4.11 23.89
N ALA A 627 13.14 -4.13 22.72
CA ALA A 627 12.91 -2.93 21.92
C ALA A 627 12.05 -1.89 22.65
N ALA A 628 10.97 -2.31 23.31
CA ALA A 628 10.06 -1.41 24.02
C ALA A 628 10.73 -0.71 25.21
N HIS A 629 11.59 -1.40 25.98
CA HIS A 629 12.34 -0.77 27.07
C HIS A 629 13.36 0.25 26.57
N ALA A 630 14.05 -0.03 25.46
CA ALA A 630 14.91 0.94 24.79
C ALA A 630 14.10 2.18 24.34
N VAL A 631 12.93 1.97 23.74
CA VAL A 631 12.03 3.06 23.34
C VAL A 631 11.52 3.89 24.54
N GLN A 632 11.27 3.28 25.70
CA GLN A 632 10.88 4.03 26.91
C GLN A 632 11.94 5.04 27.35
N VAL A 633 13.24 4.73 27.16
CA VAL A 633 14.33 5.67 27.43
C VAL A 633 14.31 6.81 26.41
N LEU A 634 14.17 6.48 25.12
CA LEU A 634 14.09 7.47 24.04
C LEU A 634 12.89 8.44 24.20
N LEU A 635 11.78 7.96 24.76
CA LEU A 635 10.59 8.76 25.07
C LEU A 635 10.69 9.54 26.40
N GLY A 636 11.79 9.41 27.15
CA GLY A 636 11.95 10.02 28.47
C GLY A 636 11.02 9.44 29.56
N ILE A 637 10.39 8.28 29.32
CA ILE A 637 9.52 7.59 30.27
C ILE A 637 10.35 6.86 31.34
N ALA A 638 11.52 6.35 30.94
CA ALA A 638 12.46 5.66 31.82
C ALA A 638 13.82 6.36 31.82
N ALA A 639 14.49 6.38 32.97
CA ALA A 639 15.84 6.93 33.08
C ALA A 639 16.86 6.00 32.39
N PRO A 640 17.87 6.54 31.67
CA PRO A 640 18.91 5.74 30.99
C PRO A 640 19.61 4.74 31.92
N HIS A 641 19.97 5.17 33.14
CA HIS A 641 20.60 4.30 34.13
C HIS A 641 19.68 3.17 34.58
N ALA A 642 18.38 3.43 34.79
CA ALA A 642 17.41 2.40 35.20
C ALA A 642 17.25 1.33 34.11
N PHE A 643 17.25 1.73 32.84
CA PHE A 643 17.28 0.78 31.73
C PHE A 643 18.59 -0.01 31.68
N GLY A 644 19.74 0.62 31.93
CA GLY A 644 21.02 -0.07 32.05
C GLY A 644 21.02 -1.17 33.11
N VAL A 645 20.40 -0.93 34.28
CA VAL A 645 20.22 -1.94 35.35
C VAL A 645 19.32 -3.09 34.87
N VAL A 646 18.24 -2.77 34.14
CA VAL A 646 17.36 -3.78 33.55
C VAL A 646 18.11 -4.61 32.49
N LEU A 647 18.93 -3.99 31.65
CA LEU A 647 19.75 -4.65 30.64
C LEU A 647 20.77 -5.60 31.28
N ALA A 648 21.42 -5.15 32.36
CA ALA A 648 22.29 -5.97 33.18
C ALA A 648 21.53 -7.15 33.81
N SER A 649 20.31 -6.96 34.30
CA SER A 649 19.51 -8.07 34.86
C SER A 649 19.19 -9.16 33.83
N TRP A 650 19.14 -8.82 32.53
CA TRP A 650 18.87 -9.80 31.47
C TRP A 650 20.06 -10.71 31.21
N THR A 651 21.29 -10.30 31.58
CA THR A 651 22.50 -11.10 31.38
C THR A 651 22.57 -12.32 32.30
N GLU A 652 21.64 -12.48 33.24
CA GLU A 652 21.47 -13.65 34.13
C GLU A 652 20.26 -14.54 33.74
N MET A 653 19.47 -14.15 32.73
CA MET A 653 18.28 -14.91 32.30
C MET A 653 18.62 -16.17 31.50
N PRO A 654 17.67 -17.08 31.18
CA PRO A 654 17.94 -18.16 30.25
C PRO A 654 18.53 -17.63 28.92
N ALA A 655 19.53 -18.34 28.36
CA ALA A 655 20.36 -17.86 27.24
C ALA A 655 19.54 -17.34 26.03
N ALA A 656 18.47 -18.06 25.68
CA ALA A 656 17.54 -17.68 24.62
C ALA A 656 16.84 -16.34 24.88
N GLU A 657 16.27 -16.18 26.08
CA GLU A 657 15.54 -14.97 26.45
C GLU A 657 16.48 -13.76 26.60
N CYS A 658 17.70 -13.99 27.10
CA CYS A 658 18.77 -13.01 27.12
C CYS A 658 19.12 -12.53 25.70
N THR A 659 19.36 -13.47 24.77
CA THR A 659 19.70 -13.20 23.37
C THR A 659 18.64 -12.31 22.70
N ASP A 660 17.37 -12.71 22.78
CA ASP A 660 16.28 -12.02 22.09
C ASP A 660 16.01 -10.63 22.68
N ARG A 661 16.01 -10.49 24.02
CA ARG A 661 15.84 -9.18 24.67
C ARG A 661 16.98 -8.22 24.35
N LEU A 662 18.23 -8.71 24.37
CA LEU A 662 19.39 -7.91 23.99
C LEU A 662 19.31 -7.53 22.50
N ARG A 663 18.94 -8.45 21.62
CA ARG A 663 18.76 -8.19 20.18
C ARG A 663 17.71 -7.11 19.94
N GLY A 664 16.58 -7.15 20.62
CA GLY A 664 15.53 -6.14 20.52
C GLY A 664 15.99 -4.76 21.01
N ALA A 665 16.65 -4.70 22.16
CA ALA A 665 17.20 -3.45 22.70
C ALA A 665 18.32 -2.88 21.82
N LEU A 666 19.23 -3.73 21.36
CA LEU A 666 20.40 -3.34 20.59
C LEU A 666 20.10 -3.05 19.12
N SER A 667 18.94 -3.50 18.60
CA SER A 667 18.41 -3.02 17.31
C SER A 667 18.23 -1.50 17.27
N LEU A 668 18.15 -0.88 18.46
CA LEU A 668 17.97 0.55 18.70
C LEU A 668 19.23 1.20 19.29
N ALA A 669 20.34 0.48 19.41
CA ALA A 669 21.55 0.92 20.12
C ALA A 669 22.14 2.21 19.56
N GLY A 670 22.12 2.41 18.24
CA GLY A 670 22.63 3.66 17.63
C GLY A 670 21.93 4.90 18.18
N ALA A 671 20.59 4.86 18.30
CA ALA A 671 19.82 5.97 18.86
C ALA A 671 20.03 6.14 20.38
N LEU A 672 20.23 5.05 21.11
CA LEU A 672 20.47 5.07 22.56
C LEU A 672 21.86 5.62 22.91
N LEU A 673 22.88 5.26 22.13
CA LEU A 673 24.25 5.76 22.29
C LEU A 673 24.34 7.26 21.98
N GLU A 674 23.56 7.75 21.01
CA GLU A 674 23.43 9.19 20.73
C GLU A 674 22.70 9.95 21.85
N ALA A 675 21.74 9.32 22.53
CA ALA A 675 20.92 9.93 23.57
C ALA A 675 21.58 10.00 24.98
N GLY A 676 22.67 9.27 25.24
CA GLY A 676 23.45 9.39 26.48
C GLY A 676 24.27 8.14 26.84
N GLY A 677 25.54 8.35 27.16
CA GLY A 677 26.54 7.29 27.45
C GLY A 677 26.31 6.46 28.72
N ASP A 678 25.48 6.92 29.65
CA ASP A 678 25.23 6.23 30.94
C ASP A 678 24.35 4.98 30.83
N THR A 679 23.79 4.74 29.65
CA THR A 679 22.80 3.68 29.41
C THR A 679 23.41 2.28 29.51
N LEU A 680 24.64 2.11 29.02
CA LEU A 680 25.35 0.84 29.06
C LEU A 680 26.17 0.66 30.33
N THR A 681 26.36 1.71 31.13
CA THR A 681 27.25 1.71 32.31
C THR A 681 26.99 0.55 33.28
N PRO A 682 25.73 0.23 33.68
CA PRO A 682 25.47 -0.90 34.58
C PRO A 682 25.72 -2.26 33.94
N LEU A 683 25.49 -2.39 32.62
CA LEU A 683 25.82 -3.61 31.87
C LEU A 683 27.34 -3.83 31.84
N LEU A 684 28.09 -2.76 31.57
CA LEU A 684 29.55 -2.76 31.58
C LEU A 684 30.09 -3.19 32.95
N GLU A 685 29.61 -2.58 34.04
CA GLU A 685 30.03 -2.92 35.41
C GLU A 685 29.74 -4.37 35.78
N THR A 686 28.58 -4.89 35.36
CA THR A 686 28.17 -6.27 35.63
C THR A 686 29.11 -7.26 34.94
N ILE A 687 29.41 -7.05 33.66
CA ILE A 687 30.29 -7.94 32.88
C ILE A 687 31.75 -7.83 33.35
N ASP A 688 32.20 -6.63 33.72
CA ASP A 688 33.56 -6.41 34.22
C ASP A 688 33.76 -7.06 35.61
N GLY A 689 32.70 -7.13 36.44
CA GLY A 689 32.72 -7.73 37.77
C GLY A 689 32.62 -9.26 37.81
N TRP A 690 32.34 -9.93 36.69
CA TRP A 690 32.24 -11.39 36.63
C TRP A 690 33.60 -12.08 36.80
N ASP A 691 33.58 -13.33 37.28
CA ASP A 691 34.73 -14.22 37.15
C ASP A 691 34.81 -14.80 35.73
N ASP A 692 35.98 -15.36 35.39
CA ASP A 692 36.26 -15.80 34.02
C ASP A 692 35.39 -17.00 33.61
N GLU A 693 35.11 -17.91 34.54
CA GLU A 693 34.27 -19.11 34.31
C GLU A 693 32.81 -18.71 34.03
N HIS A 694 32.27 -17.80 34.83
CA HIS A 694 30.93 -17.26 34.64
C HIS A 694 30.84 -16.50 33.31
N PHE A 695 31.82 -15.64 32.99
CA PHE A 695 31.84 -14.91 31.71
C PHE A 695 31.85 -15.86 30.51
N ILE A 696 32.74 -16.86 30.50
CA ILE A 696 32.86 -17.83 29.41
C ILE A 696 31.55 -18.58 29.20
N ARG A 697 30.88 -19.02 30.27
CA ARG A 697 29.57 -19.70 30.18
C ARG A 697 28.47 -18.83 29.55
N ARG A 698 28.50 -17.51 29.77
CA ARG A 698 27.47 -16.57 29.26
C ARG A 698 27.82 -15.96 27.90
N LEU A 699 29.08 -16.06 27.47
CA LEU A 699 29.61 -15.47 26.25
C LEU A 699 28.78 -15.78 24.99
N PRO A 700 28.29 -17.01 24.72
CA PRO A 700 27.53 -17.29 23.49
C PRO A 700 26.19 -16.54 23.43
N ALA A 701 25.47 -16.46 24.55
CA ALA A 701 24.19 -15.75 24.64
C ALA A 701 24.37 -14.24 24.47
N LEU A 702 25.41 -13.69 25.09
CA LEU A 702 25.77 -12.27 24.94
C LEU A 702 26.15 -11.95 23.51
N ARG A 703 27.03 -12.76 22.90
CA ARG A 703 27.47 -12.57 21.52
C ARG A 703 26.31 -12.60 20.53
N GLY A 704 25.33 -13.49 20.73
CA GLY A 704 24.10 -13.54 19.91
C GLY A 704 23.20 -12.30 20.03
N GLY A 705 23.19 -11.64 21.20
CA GLY A 705 22.46 -10.38 21.40
C GLY A 705 23.10 -9.20 20.67
N PHE A 706 24.44 -9.12 20.68
CA PHE A 706 25.22 -8.06 20.03
C PHE A 706 25.39 -8.25 18.52
N GLU A 707 25.00 -9.41 17.98
CA GLU A 707 25.05 -9.73 16.54
C GLU A 707 24.28 -8.71 15.68
N VAL A 708 23.19 -8.13 16.19
CA VAL A 708 22.33 -7.19 15.44
C VAL A 708 23.02 -5.85 15.12
N LEU A 709 24.11 -5.53 15.83
CA LEU A 709 24.88 -4.32 15.62
C LEU A 709 25.71 -4.42 14.34
N SER A 710 25.77 -3.32 13.58
CA SER A 710 26.68 -3.20 12.46
C SER A 710 28.15 -3.24 12.93
N PRO A 711 29.12 -3.61 12.07
CA PRO A 711 30.54 -3.58 12.45
C PRO A 711 30.99 -2.22 13.02
N ALA A 712 30.48 -1.12 12.44
CA ALA A 712 30.76 0.23 12.91
C ALA A 712 30.18 0.52 14.31
N ASP A 713 28.98 0.02 14.62
CA ASP A 713 28.38 0.15 15.95
C ASP A 713 29.14 -0.64 17.02
N ARG A 714 29.60 -1.84 16.69
CA ARG A 714 30.41 -2.66 17.60
C ARG A 714 31.76 -2.00 17.90
N ASP A 715 32.40 -1.41 16.90
CA ASP A 715 33.66 -0.66 17.10
C ASP A 715 33.44 0.59 17.99
N ARG A 716 32.32 1.31 17.81
CA ARG A 716 31.93 2.44 18.69
C ARG A 716 31.73 2.02 20.15
N VAL A 717 31.07 0.89 20.39
CA VAL A 717 30.91 0.32 21.74
C VAL A 717 32.27 -0.07 22.32
N LEU A 718 33.14 -0.71 21.53
CA LEU A 718 34.48 -1.08 21.96
C LEU A 718 35.34 0.13 22.36
N ASP A 719 35.29 1.22 21.59
CA ASP A 719 36.02 2.45 21.93
C ASP A 719 35.48 3.13 23.19
N THR A 720 34.17 3.07 23.44
CA THR A 720 33.55 3.56 24.69
C THR A 720 34.05 2.78 25.91
N VAL A 721 34.13 1.45 25.78
CA VAL A 721 34.69 0.56 26.83
C VAL A 721 36.17 0.86 27.07
N ARG A 722 36.97 1.05 26.02
CA ARG A 722 38.40 1.38 26.13
C ARG A 722 38.63 2.70 26.85
N HIS A 723 37.84 3.72 26.56
CA HIS A 723 37.95 5.02 27.23
C HIS A 723 37.63 4.94 28.72
N ARG A 724 36.73 4.02 29.11
CA ARG A 724 36.33 3.79 30.51
C ARG A 724 37.35 2.98 31.31
N ILE A 725 37.91 1.93 30.72
CA ILE A 725 38.78 0.96 31.41
C ILE A 725 40.25 1.38 31.38
N GLY A 726 40.61 2.33 30.51
CA GLY A 726 41.98 2.80 30.28
C GLY A 726 42.73 1.93 29.27
N ASP A 727 43.54 2.54 28.40
CA ASP A 727 44.46 1.81 27.53
C ASP A 727 45.53 1.14 28.41
N LEU A 728 45.38 -0.16 28.65
CA LEU A 728 46.50 -0.99 29.07
C LEU A 728 47.29 -1.34 27.82
N ASP A 729 48.20 -0.43 27.45
CA ASP A 729 49.31 -0.75 26.58
C ASP A 729 50.12 -1.88 27.25
N PRO A 730 50.24 -3.08 26.65
CA PRO A 730 51.03 -4.16 27.23
C PRO A 730 52.54 -3.86 27.20
N SER A 731 52.96 -2.74 26.61
CA SER A 731 54.32 -2.23 26.72
C SER A 731 54.47 -1.24 27.88
N VAL A 732 54.88 -1.74 29.05
CA VAL A 732 55.31 -0.87 30.15
C VAL A 732 56.63 -0.21 29.75
N SER A 733 56.56 0.96 29.11
CA SER A 733 57.70 1.87 28.98
C SER A 733 57.89 2.59 30.32
N VAL A 734 58.74 2.07 31.19
CA VAL A 734 59.18 2.79 32.41
C VAL A 734 59.88 4.08 31.98
N ALA A 735 59.50 5.21 32.60
CA ALA A 735 60.12 6.51 32.32
C ALA A 735 61.66 6.42 32.54
N PRO A 736 62.50 6.88 31.60
CA PRO A 736 63.95 6.71 31.68
C PRO A 736 64.59 7.22 32.97
N GLY A 737 64.02 8.27 33.58
CA GLY A 737 64.48 8.81 34.86
C GLY A 737 64.25 7.84 36.03
N LEU A 738 63.09 7.18 36.08
CA LEU A 738 62.79 6.20 37.13
C LEU A 738 63.64 4.93 36.98
N LEU A 739 63.93 4.55 35.74
CA LEU A 739 64.84 3.43 35.45
C LEU A 739 66.28 3.74 35.89
N ALA A 740 66.73 4.99 35.71
CA ALA A 740 68.03 5.45 36.18
C ALA A 740 68.10 5.48 37.72
N ASP A 741 67.04 5.91 38.39
CA ASP A 741 66.97 5.91 39.86
C ASP A 741 67.01 4.48 40.42
N TRP A 742 66.28 3.55 39.81
CA TRP A 742 66.32 2.13 40.21
C TRP A 742 67.69 1.49 39.96
N LEU A 743 68.32 1.78 38.83
CA LEU A 743 69.69 1.33 38.56
C LEU A 743 70.70 1.92 39.56
N ALA A 744 70.54 3.18 39.97
CA ALA A 744 71.41 3.80 40.97
C ALA A 744 71.25 3.15 42.35
N VAL A 745 70.01 2.81 42.74
CA VAL A 745 69.73 2.10 43.99
C VAL A 745 70.25 0.66 43.94
N ASP A 746 70.06 -0.04 42.81
CA ASP A 746 70.53 -1.41 42.62
C ASP A 746 72.06 -1.48 42.59
N GLN A 747 72.72 -0.51 41.96
CA GLN A 747 74.18 -0.37 41.96
C GLN A 747 74.72 -0.03 43.36
N SER A 748 74.02 0.82 44.12
CA SER A 748 74.36 1.11 45.53
C SER A 748 74.20 -0.14 46.41
N GLY A 749 73.15 -0.92 46.17
CA GLY A 749 72.94 -2.22 46.82
C GLY A 749 74.04 -3.20 46.49
N ARG A 750 74.45 -3.28 45.22
CA ARG A 750 75.56 -4.14 44.77
C ARG A 750 76.90 -3.72 45.36
N GLN A 751 77.15 -2.42 45.48
CA GLN A 751 78.34 -1.87 46.13
C GLN A 751 78.35 -2.19 47.64
N ALA A 752 77.19 -2.09 48.31
CA ALA A 752 77.05 -2.47 49.72
C ALA A 752 77.28 -3.97 49.93
N LEU A 753 76.74 -4.82 49.04
CA LEU A 753 76.98 -6.27 49.07
C LEU A 753 78.44 -6.63 48.78
N THR A 754 79.10 -5.90 47.89
CA THR A 754 80.53 -6.08 47.59
C THR A 754 81.41 -5.66 48.77
N ALA A 755 81.07 -4.55 49.46
CA ALA A 755 81.77 -4.10 50.66
C ALA A 755 81.61 -5.07 51.85
N LEU A 756 80.54 -5.86 51.86
CA LEU A 756 80.28 -6.92 52.84
C LEU A 756 80.86 -8.29 52.42
N GLY A 757 81.58 -8.37 51.29
CA GLY A 757 82.24 -9.60 50.81
C GLY A 757 81.31 -10.64 50.16
N LEU A 758 80.10 -10.24 49.73
CA LEU A 758 79.07 -11.12 49.17
C LEU A 758 78.72 -10.73 47.72
N PRO A 759 79.58 -10.99 46.72
CA PRO A 759 79.22 -10.74 45.32
C PRO A 759 78.14 -11.73 44.85
N PRO A 760 77.14 -11.30 44.06
CA PRO A 760 76.12 -12.20 43.55
C PRO A 760 76.75 -13.20 42.57
N GLY A 761 76.67 -14.49 42.92
CA GLY A 761 77.11 -15.60 42.09
C GLY A 761 76.33 -15.66 40.78
N THR A 762 77.04 -15.90 39.68
CA THR A 762 76.47 -16.39 38.43
C THR A 762 76.46 -17.90 38.55
N ASP A 763 75.29 -18.53 38.60
CA ASP A 763 74.96 -19.66 37.74
C ASP A 763 73.68 -20.39 38.15
N ASP A 764 73.15 -21.02 37.11
CA ASP A 764 71.96 -21.80 36.88
C ASP A 764 71.44 -22.76 37.97
N HIS A 765 70.11 -22.85 37.94
CA HIS A 765 69.27 -24.03 38.09
C HIS A 765 68.87 -24.60 39.48
N THR A 766 67.60 -25.00 39.48
CA THR A 766 66.89 -26.04 40.23
C THR A 766 66.49 -25.80 41.69
N ALA A 767 65.18 -25.59 41.81
CA ALA A 767 64.22 -26.25 42.69
C ALA A 767 64.37 -26.17 44.23
N GLU A 768 63.20 -25.90 44.80
CA GLU A 768 62.73 -26.26 46.14
C GLU A 768 63.06 -25.34 47.33
N GLU A 769 61.94 -24.89 47.89
CA GLU A 769 61.61 -24.81 49.32
C GLU A 769 61.75 -23.49 50.08
N SER A 770 60.68 -23.25 50.84
CA SER A 770 60.62 -22.56 52.13
C SER A 770 60.52 -21.03 52.12
N ALA A 771 59.27 -20.57 52.18
CA ALA A 771 58.90 -19.22 52.56
C ALA A 771 59.16 -18.97 54.06
N PRO A 772 59.74 -17.82 54.46
CA PRO A 772 59.66 -17.29 55.82
C PRO A 772 58.36 -16.48 56.05
N PRO A 773 57.91 -16.29 57.30
CA PRO A 773 56.54 -15.90 57.61
C PRO A 773 56.30 -14.39 57.35
N PRO A 774 55.09 -13.99 56.89
CA PRO A 774 54.77 -12.59 56.72
C PRO A 774 54.31 -11.94 58.04
N SER A 775 54.85 -10.76 58.31
CA SER A 775 54.35 -9.77 59.29
C SER A 775 52.88 -9.40 59.05
N PRO A 776 52.14 -8.97 60.09
CA PRO A 776 50.72 -8.69 59.98
C PRO A 776 50.49 -7.39 59.19
N ALA A 777 50.15 -7.54 57.91
CA ALA A 777 49.71 -6.45 57.05
C ALA A 777 48.19 -6.27 57.16
N GLN A 778 47.78 -5.01 57.19
CA GLN A 778 46.40 -4.52 57.11
C GLN A 778 45.62 -5.19 55.96
N PRO A 779 44.29 -5.37 56.09
CA PRO A 779 43.48 -6.00 55.05
C PRO A 779 43.43 -5.12 53.80
N ARG A 780 44.27 -5.43 52.81
CA ARG A 780 44.07 -5.00 51.43
C ARG A 780 42.89 -5.80 50.85
N PRO A 781 41.96 -5.18 50.11
CA PRO A 781 40.92 -5.92 49.41
C PRO A 781 41.59 -6.86 48.42
N ALA A 782 41.17 -8.12 48.42
CA ALA A 782 41.68 -9.15 47.52
C ALA A 782 41.36 -8.76 46.08
N HIS A 783 42.32 -8.19 45.35
CA HIS A 783 42.27 -8.17 43.90
C HIS A 783 42.39 -9.62 43.43
N ARG A 784 41.26 -10.24 43.10
CA ARG A 784 41.24 -11.50 42.37
C ARG A 784 41.92 -11.23 41.02
N ALA A 785 43.06 -11.86 40.77
CA ALA A 785 43.73 -11.76 39.48
C ALA A 785 42.90 -12.51 38.44
N HIS A 786 42.07 -11.77 37.69
CA HIS A 786 41.34 -12.31 36.55
C HIS A 786 42.33 -12.60 35.41
N THR A 787 42.28 -13.80 34.82
CA THR A 787 43.11 -14.22 33.68
C THR A 787 42.69 -13.55 32.36
N LEU A 788 41.42 -13.11 32.26
CA LEU A 788 40.89 -12.31 31.15
C LEU A 788 40.58 -10.86 31.62
N PRO A 789 41.45 -9.88 31.33
CA PRO A 789 41.15 -8.46 31.54
C PRO A 789 39.85 -8.03 30.84
N ALA A 790 39.15 -7.07 31.43
CA ALA A 790 37.85 -6.59 30.93
C ALA A 790 37.88 -6.16 29.44
N ALA A 791 38.94 -5.50 28.99
CA ALA A 791 39.11 -5.16 27.56
C ALA A 791 39.13 -6.38 26.62
N GLN A 792 39.67 -7.52 27.07
CA GLN A 792 39.69 -8.77 26.29
C GLN A 792 38.31 -9.45 26.28
N ARG A 793 37.56 -9.38 27.40
CA ARG A 793 36.18 -9.86 27.47
C ARG A 793 35.27 -9.15 26.46
N TRP A 794 35.40 -7.83 26.34
CA TRP A 794 34.64 -7.05 25.36
C TRP A 794 35.04 -7.32 23.91
N ARG A 795 36.32 -7.59 23.63
CA ARG A 795 36.77 -8.05 22.30
C ARG A 795 36.15 -9.41 21.92
N LEU A 796 36.09 -10.34 22.87
CA LEU A 796 35.46 -11.66 22.70
C LEU A 796 33.93 -11.55 22.47
N LEU A 797 33.25 -10.70 23.24
CA LEU A 797 31.80 -10.51 23.16
C LEU A 797 31.38 -9.85 21.84
N LEU A 798 32.09 -8.80 21.43
CA LEU A 798 31.79 -8.07 20.19
C LEU A 798 32.31 -8.78 18.93
N GLY A 799 33.23 -9.74 19.10
CA GLY A 799 33.90 -10.43 18.01
C GLY A 799 34.78 -9.50 17.17
N ARG A 800 35.50 -8.57 17.80
CA ARG A 800 36.30 -7.54 17.13
C ARG A 800 37.76 -7.58 17.59
N ARG A 801 38.69 -7.35 16.65
CA ARG A 801 40.15 -7.35 16.85
C ARG A 801 40.69 -8.64 17.49
N PRO A 802 40.47 -9.82 16.87
CA PRO A 802 40.92 -11.10 17.41
C PRO A 802 42.46 -11.23 17.48
N ASP A 803 43.19 -10.45 16.69
CA ASP A 803 44.66 -10.43 16.70
C ASP A 803 45.25 -9.87 18.00
N ASP A 804 44.50 -9.00 18.69
CA ASP A 804 44.89 -8.39 19.96
C ASP A 804 44.53 -9.28 21.18
N LEU A 805 44.10 -10.53 20.94
CA LEU A 805 43.75 -11.50 22.00
C LEU A 805 44.91 -12.47 22.28
N PRO A 806 45.14 -12.84 23.56
CA PRO A 806 46.13 -13.86 23.91
C PRO A 806 45.76 -15.23 23.32
N PRO A 807 46.74 -16.16 23.14
CA PRO A 807 46.52 -17.43 22.45
C PRO A 807 45.35 -18.27 22.99
N HIS A 808 45.11 -18.27 24.30
CA HIS A 808 44.00 -19.00 24.91
C HIS A 808 42.62 -18.36 24.59
N ALA A 809 42.54 -17.02 24.56
CA ALA A 809 41.32 -16.29 24.20
C ALA A 809 41.02 -16.35 22.70
N ARG A 810 42.05 -16.46 21.85
CA ARG A 810 41.86 -16.68 20.40
C ARG A 810 41.11 -17.98 20.10
N ARG A 811 41.37 -19.06 20.84
CA ARG A 811 40.61 -20.33 20.68
C ARG A 811 39.12 -20.15 20.99
N LEU A 812 38.78 -19.39 22.04
CA LEU A 812 37.38 -19.05 22.38
C LEU A 812 36.70 -18.21 21.29
N ALA A 813 37.42 -17.24 20.71
CA ALA A 813 36.92 -16.45 19.60
C ALA A 813 36.63 -17.33 18.37
N THR A 814 37.60 -18.15 17.96
CA THR A 814 37.49 -19.04 16.79
C THR A 814 36.34 -20.03 16.91
N ALA A 815 36.12 -20.62 18.09
CA ALA A 815 35.02 -21.56 18.32
C ALA A 815 33.62 -20.93 18.15
N LEU A 816 33.49 -19.62 18.42
CA LEU A 816 32.22 -18.88 18.30
C LEU A 816 32.08 -18.13 16.96
N ASP A 817 33.19 -17.88 16.26
CA ASP A 817 33.22 -17.25 14.93
C ASP A 817 32.54 -18.13 13.87
N GLU A 818 32.53 -19.45 14.04
CA GLU A 818 31.79 -20.36 13.15
C GLU A 818 30.28 -20.09 13.18
N LEU A 819 29.73 -19.83 14.37
CA LEU A 819 28.29 -19.58 14.53
C LEU A 819 27.93 -18.12 14.22
N TYR A 820 28.68 -17.15 14.75
CA TYR A 820 28.32 -15.72 14.71
C TYR A 820 29.10 -14.90 13.69
N GLY A 821 30.02 -15.51 12.94
CA GLY A 821 30.71 -14.89 11.81
C GLY A 821 29.75 -14.68 10.63
N SER A 822 29.74 -13.49 10.07
CA SER A 822 28.83 -13.02 9.03
C SER A 822 29.10 -13.64 7.65
N GLY A 823 29.11 -14.98 7.52
CA GLY A 823 29.17 -15.69 6.23
C GLY A 823 30.43 -15.44 5.38
N ARG A 824 31.38 -14.66 5.90
CA ARG A 824 32.76 -14.46 5.45
C ARG A 824 33.53 -14.28 6.75
N GLY A 825 34.30 -15.28 7.16
CA GLY A 825 35.00 -15.23 8.44
C GLY A 825 35.80 -13.93 8.54
N GLU A 826 35.54 -13.14 9.59
CA GLU A 826 36.42 -12.03 10.00
C GLU A 826 37.70 -12.60 10.66
N GLY A 827 38.34 -13.50 9.91
CA GLY A 827 39.41 -14.43 10.27
C GLY A 827 39.69 -15.47 9.16
N SER A 828 38.82 -15.60 8.14
CA SER A 828 39.19 -16.25 6.88
C SER A 828 39.94 -15.25 6.01
N HIS A 829 41.27 -15.32 6.02
CA HIS A 829 42.05 -14.70 4.95
C HIS A 829 41.53 -15.21 3.61
N THR A 830 41.26 -14.30 2.69
CA THR A 830 40.84 -14.60 1.32
C THR A 830 41.87 -15.49 0.66
N ALA A 831 41.57 -16.78 0.50
CA ALA A 831 42.22 -17.65 -0.44
C ALA A 831 41.83 -17.22 -1.86
N ALA A 832 42.43 -16.12 -2.33
CA ALA A 832 42.42 -15.72 -3.72
C ALA A 832 43.87 -15.83 -4.23
N GLY A 833 44.27 -17.05 -4.59
CA GLY A 833 45.53 -17.36 -5.25
C GLY A 833 45.88 -18.85 -5.11
N PRO A 834 46.24 -19.57 -6.19
CA PRO A 834 46.65 -20.96 -6.12
C PRO A 834 48.09 -21.02 -5.57
N GLY A 835 48.23 -20.94 -4.25
CA GLY A 835 49.50 -21.06 -3.54
C GLY A 835 49.30 -21.88 -2.27
N GLY A 836 49.90 -23.08 -2.22
CA GLY A 836 49.80 -23.97 -1.08
C GLY A 836 50.45 -23.39 0.18
N GLY A 837 49.63 -22.96 1.14
CA GLY A 837 50.05 -22.60 2.48
C GLY A 837 50.02 -23.81 3.43
N ARG A 838 51.02 -23.92 4.31
CA ARG A 838 51.13 -24.96 5.36
C ARG A 838 50.38 -24.57 6.66
N GLN A 839 49.14 -24.08 6.54
CA GLN A 839 48.30 -23.79 7.72
C GLN A 839 47.19 -24.85 7.85
N PRO A 840 46.80 -25.23 9.09
CA PRO A 840 45.91 -26.34 9.31
C PRO A 840 44.50 -26.07 8.75
N ALA A 841 43.88 -27.12 8.20
CA ALA A 841 42.50 -27.10 7.75
C ALA A 841 41.56 -26.77 8.92
N TYR A 842 40.44 -26.10 8.60
CA TYR A 842 39.37 -25.79 9.55
C TYR A 842 38.85 -27.09 10.20
N PRO A 843 38.56 -27.13 11.52
CA PRO A 843 38.27 -28.37 12.24
C PRO A 843 37.01 -29.10 11.73
N GLN A 844 36.98 -30.43 11.86
CA GLN A 844 35.77 -31.21 11.63
C GLN A 844 34.77 -30.97 12.78
N VAL A 845 33.47 -31.18 12.57
CA VAL A 845 32.43 -30.93 13.60
C VAL A 845 32.65 -31.72 14.89
N ARG A 846 33.34 -32.86 14.83
CA ARG A 846 33.74 -33.61 16.03
C ARG A 846 34.82 -32.88 16.82
N ASP A 847 35.87 -32.40 16.15
CA ASP A 847 36.93 -31.61 16.77
C ASP A 847 36.37 -30.30 17.34
N TRP A 848 35.43 -29.67 16.62
CA TRP A 848 34.73 -28.47 17.09
C TRP A 848 33.79 -28.75 18.28
N ALA A 849 33.07 -29.87 18.28
CA ALA A 849 32.22 -30.27 19.40
C ALA A 849 33.04 -30.59 20.66
N ASP A 850 34.18 -31.28 20.50
CA ASP A 850 35.12 -31.58 21.58
C ASP A 850 35.74 -30.28 22.14
N ASP A 851 36.10 -29.33 21.27
CA ASP A 851 36.56 -28.00 21.65
C ASP A 851 35.46 -27.21 22.40
N LEU A 852 34.21 -27.23 21.91
CA LEU A 852 33.09 -26.58 22.58
C LEU A 852 32.78 -27.20 23.95
N GLU A 853 32.89 -28.52 24.08
CA GLU A 853 32.73 -29.22 25.36
C GLU A 853 33.84 -28.85 26.34
N ALA A 854 35.09 -28.87 25.89
CA ALA A 854 36.25 -28.54 26.70
C ALA A 854 36.25 -27.06 27.15
N LEU A 855 35.72 -26.16 26.32
CA LEU A 855 35.76 -24.72 26.57
C LEU A 855 34.50 -24.18 27.27
N PHE A 856 33.31 -24.72 26.98
CA PHE A 856 32.02 -24.17 27.44
C PHE A 856 31.12 -25.18 28.17
N GLY A 857 31.48 -26.47 28.16
CA GLY A 857 30.70 -27.55 28.77
C GLY A 857 29.59 -28.12 27.87
N ALA A 858 29.08 -29.30 28.23
CA ALA A 858 28.14 -30.09 27.40
C ALA A 858 26.82 -29.36 27.08
N ALA A 859 26.23 -28.66 28.04
CA ALA A 859 24.98 -27.94 27.83
C ALA A 859 25.10 -26.80 26.79
N VAL A 860 26.21 -26.07 26.82
CA VAL A 860 26.47 -24.97 25.87
C VAL A 860 26.89 -25.52 24.50
N ARG A 861 27.70 -26.58 24.48
CA ARG A 861 28.03 -27.33 23.26
C ARG A 861 26.76 -27.70 22.51
N ASP A 862 25.80 -28.34 23.19
CA ASP A 862 24.59 -28.84 22.54
C ASP A 862 23.67 -27.72 22.04
N GLU A 863 23.59 -26.58 22.74
CA GLU A 863 22.86 -25.39 22.25
C GLU A 863 23.54 -24.77 21.01
N VAL A 864 24.87 -24.67 21.01
CA VAL A 864 25.64 -24.12 19.88
C VAL A 864 25.55 -25.04 18.65
N LEU A 865 25.67 -26.35 18.84
CA LEU A 865 25.53 -27.35 17.78
C LEU A 865 24.09 -27.38 17.22
N ALA A 866 23.07 -27.23 18.07
CA ALA A 866 21.68 -27.14 17.63
C ALA A 866 21.46 -25.90 16.74
N ARG A 867 21.97 -24.72 17.13
CA ARG A 867 21.90 -23.51 16.28
C ARG A 867 22.70 -23.63 14.98
N ALA A 868 23.82 -24.35 15.01
CA ALA A 868 24.60 -24.63 13.80
C ALA A 868 23.81 -25.53 12.84
N ALA A 869 23.12 -26.54 13.36
CA ALA A 869 22.22 -27.39 12.59
C ALA A 869 21.08 -26.59 11.95
N GLU A 870 20.44 -25.67 12.70
CA GLU A 870 19.41 -24.75 12.19
C GLU A 870 19.93 -23.86 11.03
N ARG A 871 21.23 -23.53 11.02
CA ARG A 871 21.89 -22.72 9.99
C ARG A 871 22.48 -23.55 8.84
N GLY A 872 22.26 -24.87 8.81
CA GLY A 872 22.61 -25.76 7.70
C GLY A 872 23.78 -26.73 7.92
N ARG A 873 24.36 -26.82 9.13
CA ARG A 873 25.39 -27.81 9.51
C ARG A 873 24.75 -29.11 10.01
N ALA A 874 24.27 -29.93 9.08
CA ALA A 874 23.57 -31.19 9.35
C ALA A 874 24.39 -32.24 10.13
N ASP A 875 25.72 -32.21 10.01
CA ASP A 875 26.66 -33.09 10.69
C ASP A 875 26.73 -32.88 12.22
N ALA A 876 26.29 -31.71 12.72
CA ALA A 876 26.22 -31.41 14.15
C ALA A 876 25.13 -32.22 14.89
N LEU A 877 24.07 -32.64 14.21
CA LEU A 877 22.91 -33.30 14.82
C LEU A 877 23.19 -34.65 15.46
N LEU A 878 24.21 -35.37 14.98
CA LEU A 878 24.55 -36.71 15.47
C LEU A 878 25.33 -36.70 16.79
N THR A 879 25.81 -35.53 17.21
CA THR A 879 26.68 -35.33 18.39
C THR A 879 25.92 -34.73 19.58
N ILE A 880 24.69 -34.28 19.36
CA ILE A 880 23.86 -33.57 20.33
C ILE A 880 23.21 -34.54 21.34
N ALA A 881 23.21 -34.20 22.63
CA ALA A 881 22.41 -34.91 23.63
C ALA A 881 20.94 -34.43 23.62
N PRO A 882 19.93 -35.31 23.59
CA PRO A 882 18.52 -34.92 23.49
C PRO A 882 18.00 -34.04 24.64
N ASP A 883 18.59 -34.19 25.82
CA ASP A 883 18.03 -33.64 27.05
C ASP A 883 18.32 -32.14 27.24
N ASP A 884 19.42 -31.65 26.67
CA ASP A 884 19.93 -30.28 26.92
C ASP A 884 19.59 -29.26 25.82
N VAL A 885 18.80 -29.67 24.82
CA VAL A 885 18.59 -28.89 23.59
C VAL A 885 17.24 -28.19 23.58
N ARG A 886 17.25 -26.91 23.21
CA ARG A 886 16.03 -26.14 23.01
C ARG A 886 15.23 -26.68 21.82
N PRO A 887 13.91 -26.86 21.94
CA PRO A 887 13.08 -27.17 20.79
C PRO A 887 12.93 -25.98 19.84
N SER A 888 13.22 -26.20 18.56
CA SER A 888 12.91 -25.28 17.48
C SER A 888 12.32 -26.03 16.29
N VAL A 889 11.58 -25.29 15.47
CA VAL A 889 10.90 -25.81 14.28
C VAL A 889 11.94 -26.13 13.20
N GLU A 890 12.98 -25.29 13.11
CA GLU A 890 14.13 -25.42 12.22
C GLU A 890 15.01 -26.64 12.59
N LEU A 891 15.21 -26.90 13.88
CA LEU A 891 15.94 -28.09 14.35
C LEU A 891 15.15 -29.37 14.04
N LEU A 892 13.84 -29.37 14.30
CA LEU A 892 12.97 -30.50 13.99
C LEU A 892 12.95 -30.80 12.48
N HIS A 893 12.88 -29.76 11.65
CA HIS A 893 13.00 -29.89 10.19
C HIS A 893 14.32 -30.56 9.79
N THR A 894 15.43 -30.07 10.33
CA THR A 894 16.77 -30.61 9.99
C THR A 894 16.91 -32.06 10.44
N VAL A 895 16.37 -32.44 11.60
CA VAL A 895 16.34 -33.84 12.10
C VAL A 895 15.49 -34.74 11.21
N LEU A 896 14.32 -34.28 10.77
CA LEU A 896 13.40 -35.07 9.93
C LEU A 896 13.89 -35.20 8.48
N ALA A 897 14.52 -34.17 7.92
CA ALA A 897 15.15 -34.22 6.60
C ALA A 897 16.29 -35.25 6.52
N LEU A 898 17.00 -35.49 7.64
CA LEU A 898 18.03 -36.53 7.73
C LEU A 898 17.48 -37.93 8.02
N ALA A 899 16.26 -38.03 8.58
CA ALA A 899 15.69 -39.30 9.02
C ALA A 899 15.46 -40.29 7.86
N GLY A 900 15.13 -39.80 6.66
CA GLY A 900 14.92 -40.65 5.47
C GLY A 900 16.16 -41.43 5.00
N GLY A 901 17.37 -41.02 5.41
CA GLY A 901 18.64 -41.62 4.96
C GLY A 901 19.47 -42.34 6.03
N LEU A 902 18.95 -42.48 7.26
CA LEU A 902 19.74 -42.99 8.40
C LEU A 902 19.44 -44.48 8.73
N PRO A 903 20.46 -45.28 9.09
CA PRO A 903 20.26 -46.63 9.62
C PRO A 903 19.38 -46.64 10.89
N GLU A 904 18.57 -47.69 11.06
CA GLU A 904 17.57 -47.85 12.14
C GLU A 904 18.15 -47.65 13.56
N ALA A 905 19.41 -48.04 13.78
CA ALA A 905 20.13 -47.84 15.03
C ALA A 905 20.40 -46.35 15.36
N ARG A 906 20.58 -45.49 14.36
CA ARG A 906 20.75 -44.04 14.53
C ARG A 906 19.41 -43.33 14.68
N LEU A 907 18.38 -43.78 13.96
CA LEU A 907 17.01 -43.28 14.10
C LEU A 907 16.48 -43.47 15.53
N ASN A 908 16.76 -44.62 16.16
CA ASN A 908 16.37 -44.88 17.54
C ASN A 908 16.96 -43.90 18.57
N ARG A 909 18.11 -43.27 18.28
CA ARG A 909 18.69 -42.22 19.14
C ARG A 909 17.99 -40.87 19.01
N LEU A 910 17.38 -40.59 17.85
CA LEU A 910 16.71 -39.32 17.55
C LEU A 910 15.20 -39.33 17.92
N ARG A 911 14.57 -40.51 18.09
CA ARG A 911 13.15 -40.62 18.46
C ARG A 911 12.77 -39.88 19.76
N PRO A 912 13.52 -39.97 20.86
CA PRO A 912 13.18 -39.25 22.10
C PRO A 912 13.27 -37.73 21.93
N LEU A 913 14.27 -37.26 21.16
CA LEU A 913 14.41 -35.85 20.82
C LEU A 913 13.18 -35.36 20.05
N VAL A 914 12.81 -36.05 18.95
CA VAL A 914 11.65 -35.68 18.12
C VAL A 914 10.34 -35.68 18.92
N ALA A 915 10.10 -36.70 19.75
CA ALA A 915 8.88 -36.78 20.57
C ALA A 915 8.76 -35.59 21.55
N ARG A 916 9.88 -35.20 22.17
CA ARG A 916 9.95 -34.02 23.04
C ARG A 916 9.77 -32.72 22.24
N LEU A 917 10.48 -32.57 21.12
CA LEU A 917 10.38 -31.41 20.23
C LEU A 917 8.92 -31.18 19.80
N VAL A 918 8.24 -32.23 19.35
CA VAL A 918 6.82 -32.18 18.93
C VAL A 918 5.92 -31.79 20.09
N THR A 919 6.11 -32.38 21.28
CA THR A 919 5.28 -32.07 22.46
C THR A 919 5.45 -30.62 22.90
N GLU A 920 6.68 -30.12 22.98
CA GLU A 920 6.97 -28.75 23.42
C GLU A 920 6.57 -27.70 22.38
N LEU A 921 6.81 -27.95 21.08
CA LEU A 921 6.36 -27.09 19.99
C LEU A 921 4.84 -27.04 19.91
N THR A 922 4.16 -28.18 20.08
CA THR A 922 2.68 -28.22 20.15
C THR A 922 2.18 -27.36 21.31
N ALA A 923 2.83 -27.43 22.48
CA ALA A 923 2.45 -26.61 23.63
C ALA A 923 2.74 -25.10 23.41
N GLN A 924 3.83 -24.74 22.72
CA GLN A 924 4.17 -23.36 22.39
C GLN A 924 3.21 -22.76 21.34
N LEU A 925 2.96 -23.49 20.25
CA LEU A 925 2.04 -23.09 19.18
C LEU A 925 0.60 -23.04 19.71
N ALA A 926 0.16 -23.98 20.55
CA ALA A 926 -1.13 -23.90 21.21
C ALA A 926 -1.28 -22.67 22.11
N ARG A 927 -0.18 -22.14 22.71
CA ARG A 927 -0.19 -20.88 23.44
C ARG A 927 -0.25 -19.66 22.52
N GLN A 928 0.42 -19.68 21.37
CA GLN A 928 0.39 -18.61 20.37
C GLN A 928 -0.93 -18.53 19.60
N ILE A 929 -1.56 -19.66 19.33
CA ILE A 929 -2.85 -19.76 18.62
C ILE A 929 -4.02 -19.46 19.57
N ARG A 930 -3.86 -19.65 20.90
CA ARG A 930 -4.90 -19.39 21.90
C ARG A 930 -5.46 -17.96 21.84
N PRO A 931 -4.67 -16.88 21.76
CA PRO A 931 -5.17 -15.52 21.53
C PRO A 931 -5.98 -15.36 20.24
N ALA A 932 -5.54 -15.98 19.13
CA ALA A 932 -6.26 -15.93 17.85
C ALA A 932 -7.65 -16.59 17.96
N LEU A 933 -7.73 -17.72 18.68
CA LEU A 933 -8.96 -18.47 18.96
C LEU A 933 -9.82 -17.90 20.10
N THR A 934 -9.32 -16.92 20.89
CA THR A 934 -10.13 -16.28 21.95
C THR A 934 -11.27 -15.40 21.41
N GLY A 935 -11.30 -15.12 20.11
CA GLY A 935 -12.42 -14.46 19.42
C GLY A 935 -13.73 -15.26 19.44
N LEU A 936 -13.67 -16.58 19.64
CA LEU A 936 -14.84 -17.47 19.68
C LEU A 936 -15.64 -17.40 20.98
N ALA A 937 -15.18 -16.64 21.98
CA ALA A 937 -15.90 -16.42 23.22
C ALA A 937 -16.17 -14.92 23.44
N THR A 938 -16.71 -14.22 22.44
CA THR A 938 -17.25 -12.88 22.70
C THR A 938 -18.48 -13.00 23.61
N PRO A 939 -18.44 -12.46 24.84
CA PRO A 939 -19.58 -12.51 25.72
C PRO A 939 -20.72 -11.66 25.11
N ARG A 940 -21.78 -12.32 24.65
CA ARG A 940 -22.93 -11.63 24.05
C ARG A 940 -23.59 -10.75 25.11
N ARG A 941 -23.82 -9.47 24.79
CA ARG A 941 -24.58 -8.54 25.65
C ARG A 941 -26.00 -9.04 25.78
N THR A 942 -26.47 -9.19 27.00
CA THR A 942 -27.80 -9.69 27.31
C THR A 942 -28.45 -8.81 28.37
N ARG A 943 -29.77 -8.67 28.30
CA ARG A 943 -30.56 -8.00 29.36
C ARG A 943 -30.96 -8.97 30.48
N ARG A 944 -30.73 -10.28 30.27
CA ARG A 944 -30.92 -11.28 31.31
C ARG A 944 -29.73 -11.22 32.27
N PRO A 945 -29.94 -11.34 33.60
CA PRO A 945 -28.86 -11.35 34.59
C PRO A 945 -28.02 -12.62 34.45
N ALA A 946 -27.07 -12.60 33.52
CA ALA A 946 -26.20 -13.72 33.20
C ALA A 946 -24.78 -13.17 32.97
N GLY A 947 -23.96 -13.18 34.03
CA GLY A 947 -22.55 -12.78 34.01
C GLY A 947 -22.26 -11.37 34.56
N ARG A 948 -21.09 -10.80 34.20
CA ARG A 948 -20.64 -9.48 34.71
C ARG A 948 -21.44 -8.33 34.07
N LEU A 949 -21.74 -7.29 34.85
CA LEU A 949 -22.42 -6.08 34.38
C LEU A 949 -21.53 -5.32 33.37
N ASP A 950 -22.09 -4.94 32.23
CA ASP A 950 -21.45 -4.04 31.28
C ASP A 950 -21.77 -2.59 31.69
N LEU A 951 -20.88 -1.99 32.49
CA LEU A 951 -21.07 -0.64 33.04
C LEU A 951 -21.26 0.42 31.95
N GLY A 952 -20.46 0.39 30.88
CA GLY A 952 -20.56 1.38 29.80
C GLY A 952 -21.89 1.29 29.05
N ALA A 953 -22.32 0.08 28.69
CA ALA A 953 -23.62 -0.12 28.04
C ALA A 953 -24.81 0.19 28.96
N THR A 954 -24.68 -0.11 30.26
CA THR A 954 -25.69 0.20 31.27
C THR A 954 -25.80 1.71 31.49
N VAL A 955 -24.68 2.44 31.59
CA VAL A 955 -24.70 3.91 31.69
C VAL A 955 -25.36 4.52 30.45
N HIS A 956 -24.94 4.13 29.25
CA HIS A 956 -25.48 4.68 28.01
C HIS A 956 -26.99 4.41 27.82
N ALA A 957 -27.47 3.24 28.25
CA ALA A 957 -28.90 2.90 28.18
C ALA A 957 -29.75 3.69 29.19
N ASN A 958 -29.13 4.26 30.24
CA ASN A 958 -29.80 4.96 31.33
C ASN A 958 -29.46 6.46 31.39
N LEU A 959 -28.78 7.03 30.39
CA LEU A 959 -28.49 8.47 30.34
C LEU A 959 -29.76 9.35 30.44
N HIS A 960 -30.91 8.85 29.98
CA HIS A 960 -32.21 9.52 30.12
C HIS A 960 -32.70 9.68 31.58
N THR A 961 -32.09 8.96 32.53
CA THR A 961 -32.39 9.02 33.97
C THR A 961 -31.38 9.86 34.76
N ALA A 962 -30.48 10.56 34.04
CA ALA A 962 -29.50 11.43 34.64
C ALA A 962 -30.19 12.64 35.29
N HIS A 963 -29.88 12.88 36.55
CA HIS A 963 -30.33 14.05 37.32
C HIS A 963 -29.17 14.59 38.15
N LEU A 964 -29.23 15.86 38.48
CA LEU A 964 -28.24 16.50 39.35
C LEU A 964 -28.66 16.30 40.80
N ASP A 965 -27.72 15.90 41.65
CA ASP A 965 -27.96 15.87 43.08
C ASP A 965 -27.97 17.29 43.68
N SER A 966 -28.31 17.39 44.97
CA SER A 966 -28.34 18.66 45.71
C SER A 966 -26.97 19.35 45.82
N HIS A 967 -25.89 18.74 45.32
CA HIS A 967 -24.54 19.27 45.27
C HIS A 967 -24.04 19.49 43.83
N GLY A 968 -24.91 19.34 42.83
CA GLY A 968 -24.60 19.57 41.41
C GLY A 968 -23.85 18.44 40.72
N ALA A 969 -23.70 17.27 41.33
CA ALA A 969 -23.10 16.11 40.69
C ALA A 969 -24.15 15.31 39.90
N ALA A 970 -23.82 14.93 38.67
CA ALA A 970 -24.71 14.14 37.82
C ALA A 970 -24.77 12.68 38.30
N GLN A 971 -25.93 12.28 38.80
CA GLN A 971 -26.22 10.90 39.19
C GLN A 971 -27.15 10.25 38.16
N ILE A 972 -26.92 8.97 37.87
CA ILE A 972 -27.74 8.18 36.95
C ILE A 972 -28.43 7.09 37.76
N ARG A 973 -29.75 6.97 37.62
CA ARG A 973 -30.52 5.90 38.26
C ARG A 973 -30.69 4.73 37.27
N PRO A 974 -29.90 3.65 37.37
CA PRO A 974 -29.96 2.58 36.37
C PRO A 974 -31.26 1.78 36.45
N GLU A 975 -32.09 1.85 35.41
CA GLU A 975 -33.30 1.03 35.24
C GLU A 975 -33.06 -0.17 34.30
N ARG A 976 -32.20 0.03 33.28
CA ARG A 976 -31.92 -0.96 32.23
C ARG A 976 -30.51 -1.53 32.38
N PHE A 977 -30.39 -2.67 33.06
CA PHE A 977 -29.11 -3.36 33.24
C PHE A 977 -28.73 -4.21 32.02
N VAL A 978 -27.47 -4.10 31.59
CA VAL A 978 -26.90 -4.91 30.50
C VAL A 978 -25.75 -5.76 31.04
N PHE A 979 -25.81 -7.07 30.82
CA PHE A 979 -24.86 -8.06 31.31
C PHE A 979 -24.10 -8.73 30.16
N ARG A 980 -22.93 -9.30 30.47
CA ARG A 980 -22.06 -10.06 29.54
C ARG A 980 -22.21 -11.56 29.80
N SER A 981 -22.78 -12.31 28.86
CA SER A 981 -22.94 -13.78 28.98
C SER A 981 -21.60 -14.54 28.91
N ARG A 982 -21.48 -15.69 29.58
CA ARG A 982 -20.28 -16.55 29.51
C ARG A 982 -20.36 -17.43 28.24
N GLY A 983 -19.41 -17.30 27.31
CA GLY A 983 -19.31 -18.15 26.12
C GLY A 983 -19.07 -19.63 26.49
N ARG A 984 -19.77 -20.55 25.83
CA ARG A 984 -19.64 -22.01 26.04
C ARG A 984 -18.49 -22.53 25.17
N ARG A 985 -17.66 -23.45 25.68
CA ARG A 985 -16.61 -24.14 24.90
C ARG A 985 -17.26 -25.31 24.15
N SER A 986 -17.48 -25.16 22.85
CA SER A 986 -17.81 -26.26 21.93
C SER A 986 -16.72 -26.38 20.86
N VAL A 987 -16.47 -27.61 20.40
CA VAL A 987 -15.58 -27.89 19.26
C VAL A 987 -16.34 -27.47 18.00
N ASP A 988 -16.06 -26.28 17.49
CA ASP A 988 -16.93 -25.63 16.50
C ASP A 988 -16.40 -25.73 15.05
N TRP A 989 -15.14 -26.10 14.83
CA TRP A 989 -14.50 -26.07 13.50
C TRP A 989 -13.80 -27.39 13.13
N GLN A 990 -13.91 -27.77 11.86
CA GLN A 990 -13.29 -28.96 11.27
C GLN A 990 -12.17 -28.52 10.30
N VAL A 991 -11.00 -29.14 10.40
CA VAL A 991 -9.86 -28.92 9.49
C VAL A 991 -9.48 -30.24 8.83
N ILE A 992 -9.43 -30.29 7.51
CA ILE A 992 -9.06 -31.46 6.72
C ILE A 992 -7.80 -31.11 5.93
N LEU A 993 -6.67 -31.73 6.29
CA LEU A 993 -5.39 -31.59 5.58
C LEU A 993 -5.26 -32.72 4.56
N LEU A 994 -5.19 -32.36 3.28
CA LEU A 994 -4.88 -33.25 2.16
C LEU A 994 -3.42 -33.05 1.76
N VAL A 995 -2.61 -34.11 1.74
CA VAL A 995 -1.17 -34.03 1.49
C VAL A 995 -0.77 -34.96 0.36
N ASP A 996 -0.12 -34.39 -0.65
CA ASP A 996 0.49 -35.13 -1.76
C ASP A 996 1.79 -35.80 -1.31
N VAL A 997 1.96 -37.07 -1.66
CA VAL A 997 3.15 -37.89 -1.31
C VAL A 997 3.95 -38.32 -2.55
N SER A 998 3.82 -37.59 -3.66
CA SER A 998 4.65 -37.76 -4.85
C SER A 998 6.14 -37.51 -4.56
N GLY A 999 7.02 -38.05 -5.41
CA GLY A 999 8.48 -37.98 -5.19
C GLY A 999 9.06 -36.56 -5.12
N SER A 1000 8.36 -35.55 -5.65
CA SER A 1000 8.72 -34.13 -5.57
C SER A 1000 8.29 -33.45 -4.26
N MET A 1001 7.47 -34.12 -3.44
CA MET A 1001 6.79 -33.57 -2.27
C MET A 1001 7.44 -33.92 -0.93
N GLU A 1002 8.52 -34.71 -0.91
CA GLU A 1002 9.16 -35.22 0.31
C GLU A 1002 9.41 -34.14 1.41
N PRO A 1003 9.97 -32.94 1.11
CA PRO A 1003 10.13 -31.89 2.12
C PRO A 1003 8.80 -31.34 2.66
N SER A 1004 7.79 -31.22 1.79
CA SER A 1004 6.47 -30.69 2.11
C SER A 1004 5.57 -31.68 2.87
N THR A 1005 5.79 -32.98 2.69
CA THR A 1005 5.09 -34.04 3.45
C THR A 1005 5.46 -34.01 4.93
N ILE A 1006 6.74 -33.77 5.24
CA ILE A 1006 7.25 -33.60 6.62
C ILE A 1006 6.53 -32.46 7.32
N TRP A 1007 6.43 -31.30 6.65
CA TRP A 1007 5.76 -30.12 7.18
C TRP A 1007 4.27 -30.30 7.43
N ALA A 1008 3.59 -31.00 6.53
CA ALA A 1008 2.16 -31.24 6.65
C ALA A 1008 1.85 -32.21 7.80
N ALA A 1009 2.65 -33.25 8.00
CA ALA A 1009 2.53 -34.18 9.13
C ALA A 1009 2.68 -33.46 10.47
N LEU A 1010 3.70 -32.58 10.60
CA LEU A 1010 3.91 -31.77 11.80
C LEU A 1010 2.74 -30.83 12.09
N THR A 1011 2.25 -30.14 11.05
CA THR A 1011 1.12 -29.20 11.17
C THR A 1011 -0.13 -29.94 11.64
N ALA A 1012 -0.39 -31.12 11.09
CA ALA A 1012 -1.51 -31.97 11.51
C ALA A 1012 -1.39 -32.38 12.98
N SER A 1013 -0.21 -32.83 13.42
CA SER A 1013 0.05 -33.20 14.82
C SER A 1013 -0.21 -32.04 15.79
N VAL A 1014 0.21 -30.83 15.42
CA VAL A 1014 -0.05 -29.63 16.22
C VAL A 1014 -1.54 -29.31 16.28
N LEU A 1015 -2.24 -29.35 15.15
CA LEU A 1015 -3.68 -29.06 15.07
C LEU A 1015 -4.52 -30.10 15.83
N ALA A 1016 -4.13 -31.38 15.83
CA ALA A 1016 -4.80 -32.43 16.60
C ALA A 1016 -4.67 -32.22 18.12
N GLY A 1017 -3.61 -31.54 18.58
CA GLY A 1017 -3.46 -31.14 19.98
C GLY A 1017 -4.40 -30.02 20.44
N VAL A 1018 -5.11 -29.35 19.54
CA VAL A 1018 -6.01 -28.22 19.84
C VAL A 1018 -7.43 -28.71 20.10
N THR A 1019 -7.88 -28.66 21.36
CA THR A 1019 -9.19 -29.20 21.79
C THR A 1019 -10.42 -28.53 21.19
N THR A 1020 -10.29 -27.42 20.46
CA THR A 1020 -11.40 -26.70 19.81
C THR A 1020 -11.55 -27.00 18.32
N LEU A 1021 -10.64 -27.77 17.73
CA LEU A 1021 -10.63 -28.15 16.32
C LEU A 1021 -10.76 -29.67 16.19
N ARG A 1022 -11.46 -30.12 15.15
CA ARG A 1022 -11.44 -31.52 14.71
C ARG A 1022 -10.56 -31.64 13.47
N THR A 1023 -9.42 -32.29 13.61
CA THR A 1023 -8.39 -32.38 12.54
C THR A 1023 -8.44 -33.73 11.85
N HIS A 1024 -8.47 -33.74 10.53
CA HIS A 1024 -8.32 -34.93 9.67
C HIS A 1024 -7.03 -34.81 8.86
N PHE A 1025 -6.28 -35.90 8.74
CA PHE A 1025 -5.05 -35.96 7.97
C PHE A 1025 -5.15 -37.06 6.93
N VAL A 1026 -5.17 -36.66 5.66
CA VAL A 1026 -5.36 -37.55 4.52
C VAL A 1026 -4.18 -37.37 3.58
N THR A 1027 -3.52 -38.47 3.25
CA THR A 1027 -2.43 -38.49 2.28
C THR A 1027 -2.90 -39.09 0.97
N PHE A 1028 -2.34 -38.67 -0.16
CA PHE A 1028 -2.74 -39.19 -1.45
C PHE A 1028 -1.59 -39.25 -2.46
N SER A 1029 -1.62 -40.29 -3.28
CA SER A 1029 -0.82 -40.42 -4.52
C SER A 1029 -1.77 -40.83 -5.66
N THR A 1030 -1.75 -42.10 -6.06
CA THR A 1030 -2.78 -42.71 -6.92
C THR A 1030 -3.96 -43.25 -6.10
N GLU A 1031 -3.73 -43.54 -4.82
CA GLU A 1031 -4.73 -43.94 -3.84
C GLU A 1031 -4.83 -42.89 -2.73
N VAL A 1032 -5.97 -42.84 -2.03
CA VAL A 1032 -6.23 -41.91 -0.92
C VAL A 1032 -6.22 -42.71 0.38
N VAL A 1033 -5.37 -42.31 1.33
CA VAL A 1033 -5.21 -42.98 2.64
C VAL A 1033 -5.49 -41.98 3.76
N ASP A 1034 -6.45 -42.33 4.61
CA ASP A 1034 -6.80 -41.54 5.80
C ASP A 1034 -5.98 -42.02 7.00
N LEU A 1035 -5.12 -41.13 7.53
CA LEU A 1035 -4.23 -41.39 8.65
C LEU A 1035 -4.63 -40.58 9.90
N THR A 1036 -5.90 -40.14 9.98
CA THR A 1036 -6.42 -39.31 11.06
C THR A 1036 -6.16 -39.90 12.46
N ASP A 1037 -6.19 -41.23 12.62
CA ASP A 1037 -5.99 -41.90 13.92
C ASP A 1037 -4.53 -41.85 14.43
N ARG A 1038 -3.57 -41.48 13.57
CA ARG A 1038 -2.13 -41.47 13.89
C ARG A 1038 -1.53 -40.07 13.95
N VAL A 1039 -2.36 -39.03 13.84
CA VAL A 1039 -1.92 -37.64 13.82
C VAL A 1039 -1.16 -37.22 15.08
N ALA A 1040 -1.37 -37.91 16.21
CA ALA A 1040 -0.64 -37.66 17.45
C ALA A 1040 0.86 -38.07 17.42
N ASP A 1041 1.30 -38.90 16.46
CA ASP A 1041 2.69 -39.36 16.33
C ASP A 1041 3.25 -39.07 14.92
N PRO A 1042 3.94 -37.94 14.71
CA PRO A 1042 4.44 -37.54 13.39
C PRO A 1042 5.54 -38.46 12.85
N LEU A 1043 6.29 -39.18 13.68
CA LEU A 1043 7.31 -40.12 13.20
C LEU A 1043 6.67 -41.38 12.61
N SER A 1044 5.64 -41.92 13.27
CA SER A 1044 4.86 -43.05 12.73
C SER A 1044 4.12 -42.67 11.46
N LEU A 1045 3.60 -41.44 11.36
CA LEU A 1045 3.01 -40.90 10.12
C LEU A 1045 4.02 -40.88 8.97
N LEU A 1046 5.24 -40.38 9.20
CA LEU A 1046 6.25 -40.25 8.15
C LEU A 1046 6.84 -41.60 7.70
N LEU A 1047 6.86 -42.61 8.58
CA LEU A 1047 7.34 -43.96 8.25
C LEU A 1047 6.33 -44.79 7.47
N GLU A 1048 5.03 -44.52 7.59
CA GLU A 1048 3.97 -45.19 6.82
C GLU A 1048 3.74 -44.58 5.43
N ILE A 1049 4.19 -43.34 5.23
CA ILE A 1049 4.11 -42.67 3.94
C ILE A 1049 5.20 -43.24 3.03
N SER A 1050 4.81 -44.16 2.14
CA SER A 1050 5.68 -44.65 1.08
C SER A 1050 5.68 -43.64 -0.07
N VAL A 1051 6.81 -42.96 -0.28
CA VAL A 1051 6.98 -41.96 -1.35
C VAL A 1051 7.11 -42.67 -2.70
N GLY A 1052 6.12 -42.50 -3.58
CA GLY A 1052 6.17 -43.04 -4.95
C GLY A 1052 4.81 -43.22 -5.60
N GLY A 1053 4.71 -42.87 -6.89
CA GLY A 1053 3.50 -42.99 -7.71
C GLY A 1053 3.11 -41.69 -8.42
N GLY A 1054 2.12 -41.75 -9.32
CA GLY A 1054 1.50 -40.56 -9.91
C GLY A 1054 0.55 -39.85 -8.94
N THR A 1055 0.15 -38.62 -9.25
CA THR A 1055 -0.69 -37.80 -8.37
C THR A 1055 -2.15 -37.77 -8.86
N HIS A 1056 -3.10 -38.05 -7.97
CA HIS A 1056 -4.54 -37.93 -8.22
C HIS A 1056 -5.25 -36.99 -7.22
N ILE A 1057 -5.06 -35.68 -7.38
CA ILE A 1057 -5.56 -34.63 -6.48
C ILE A 1057 -7.10 -34.62 -6.44
N ALA A 1058 -7.75 -34.79 -7.60
CA ALA A 1058 -9.21 -34.82 -7.70
C ALA A 1058 -9.87 -35.97 -6.90
N ALA A 1059 -9.19 -37.09 -6.67
CA ALA A 1059 -9.70 -38.16 -5.81
C ALA A 1059 -9.65 -37.76 -4.33
N ALA A 1060 -8.57 -37.13 -3.89
CA ALA A 1060 -8.41 -36.65 -2.52
C ALA A 1060 -9.45 -35.59 -2.16
N LEU A 1061 -9.70 -34.62 -3.05
CA LEU A 1061 -10.72 -33.59 -2.82
C LEU A 1061 -12.15 -34.17 -2.74
N ARG A 1062 -12.46 -35.20 -3.54
CA ARG A 1062 -13.75 -35.91 -3.44
C ARG A 1062 -13.89 -36.65 -2.11
N TYR A 1063 -12.82 -37.25 -1.62
CA TYR A 1063 -12.81 -37.88 -0.30
C TYR A 1063 -12.96 -36.85 0.83
N ALA A 1064 -12.25 -35.72 0.77
CA ALA A 1064 -12.40 -34.62 1.73
C ALA A 1064 -13.84 -34.13 1.79
N ARG A 1065 -14.53 -34.00 0.65
CA ARG A 1065 -15.95 -33.64 0.61
C ARG A 1065 -16.86 -34.62 1.36
N GLN A 1066 -16.51 -35.91 1.43
CA GLN A 1066 -17.26 -36.91 2.21
C GLN A 1066 -17.03 -36.76 3.73
N LEU A 1067 -15.88 -36.21 4.13
CA LEU A 1067 -15.56 -35.95 5.54
C LEU A 1067 -16.19 -34.65 6.07
N VAL A 1068 -16.55 -33.71 5.19
CA VAL A 1068 -17.16 -32.42 5.56
C VAL A 1068 -18.52 -32.64 6.22
N THR A 1069 -18.65 -32.18 7.48
CA THR A 1069 -19.90 -32.28 8.24
C THR A 1069 -20.71 -31.00 8.24
N THR A 1070 -20.06 -29.85 8.41
CA THR A 1070 -20.67 -28.51 8.40
C THR A 1070 -19.86 -27.62 7.47
N PRO A 1071 -20.29 -27.41 6.21
CA PRO A 1071 -19.47 -26.72 5.20
C PRO A 1071 -18.98 -25.34 5.63
N SER A 1072 -19.87 -24.52 6.20
CA SER A 1072 -19.55 -23.15 6.69
C SER A 1072 -18.56 -23.08 7.85
N ARG A 1073 -18.18 -24.23 8.42
CA ARG A 1073 -17.18 -24.36 9.50
C ARG A 1073 -16.14 -25.43 9.20
N SER A 1074 -15.95 -25.74 7.91
CA SER A 1074 -14.98 -26.71 7.44
C SER A 1074 -13.90 -26.01 6.63
N LEU A 1075 -12.65 -26.29 6.98
CA LEU A 1075 -11.45 -25.82 6.31
C LEU A 1075 -10.81 -27.01 5.61
N VAL A 1076 -10.63 -26.93 4.29
CA VAL A 1076 -9.93 -27.96 3.51
C VAL A 1076 -8.63 -27.35 2.98
N VAL A 1077 -7.51 -27.89 3.43
CA VAL A 1077 -6.16 -27.43 3.08
C VAL A 1077 -5.49 -28.50 2.23
N LEU A 1078 -5.13 -28.14 0.99
CA LEU A 1078 -4.46 -29.03 0.05
C LEU A 1078 -2.99 -28.66 -0.08
N VAL A 1079 -2.07 -29.55 0.32
CA VAL A 1079 -0.62 -29.39 0.19
C VAL A 1079 -0.13 -30.23 -0.99
N SER A 1080 0.26 -29.57 -2.09
CA SER A 1080 0.74 -30.22 -3.34
C SER A 1080 1.57 -29.23 -4.17
N ASP A 1081 2.37 -29.73 -5.11
CA ASP A 1081 3.00 -28.93 -6.17
C ASP A 1081 2.02 -28.57 -7.31
N PHE A 1082 0.76 -29.02 -7.18
CA PHE A 1082 -0.35 -28.84 -8.12
C PHE A 1082 -0.08 -29.44 -9.51
N GLU A 1083 0.76 -30.48 -9.59
CA GLU A 1083 0.91 -31.30 -10.79
C GLU A 1083 -0.06 -32.50 -10.74
N GLU A 1084 -1.15 -32.43 -11.52
CA GLU A 1084 -2.16 -33.49 -11.59
C GLU A 1084 -1.79 -34.49 -12.72
N GLY A 1085 -1.66 -35.77 -12.39
CA GLY A 1085 -1.38 -36.85 -13.34
C GLY A 1085 -2.59 -37.30 -14.18
N HIS A 1086 -3.76 -36.70 -13.92
CA HIS A 1086 -5.04 -36.97 -14.55
C HIS A 1086 -5.62 -35.69 -15.22
N PRO A 1087 -6.71 -35.78 -15.99
CA PRO A 1087 -7.29 -34.59 -16.62
C PRO A 1087 -7.69 -33.52 -15.59
N ILE A 1088 -7.12 -32.31 -15.74
CA ILE A 1088 -7.32 -31.14 -14.86
C ILE A 1088 -8.81 -30.77 -14.69
N GLY A 1089 -9.66 -31.08 -15.68
CA GLY A 1089 -11.11 -30.83 -15.60
C GLY A 1089 -11.78 -31.50 -14.39
N GLY A 1090 -11.33 -32.69 -13.99
CA GLY A 1090 -11.85 -33.38 -12.79
C GLY A 1090 -11.44 -32.69 -11.49
N LEU A 1091 -10.22 -32.17 -11.44
CA LEU A 1091 -9.69 -31.40 -10.31
C LEU A 1091 -10.47 -30.09 -10.12
N LEU A 1092 -10.66 -29.32 -11.20
CA LEU A 1092 -11.41 -28.06 -11.14
C LEU A 1092 -12.87 -28.27 -10.74
N ALA A 1093 -13.49 -29.37 -11.18
CA ALA A 1093 -14.86 -29.72 -10.79
C ALA A 1093 -14.96 -30.05 -9.29
N ALA A 1094 -13.98 -30.78 -8.73
CA ALA A 1094 -13.95 -31.11 -7.31
C ALA A 1094 -13.75 -29.86 -6.42
N VAL A 1095 -12.88 -28.94 -6.85
CA VAL A 1095 -12.65 -27.65 -6.17
C VAL A 1095 -13.91 -26.79 -6.18
N ARG A 1096 -14.55 -26.61 -7.35
CA ARG A 1096 -15.80 -25.84 -7.46
C ARG A 1096 -16.90 -26.42 -6.59
N ALA A 1097 -17.04 -27.75 -6.58
CA ALA A 1097 -18.06 -28.40 -5.75
C ALA A 1097 -17.88 -28.13 -4.26
N LEU A 1098 -16.64 -28.13 -3.75
CA LEU A 1098 -16.34 -27.79 -2.36
C LEU A 1098 -16.55 -26.29 -2.07
N ALA A 1099 -16.17 -25.41 -3.01
CA ALA A 1099 -16.37 -23.97 -2.89
C ALA A 1099 -17.86 -23.60 -2.89
N ASP A 1100 -18.65 -24.21 -3.77
CA ASP A 1100 -20.10 -24.03 -3.89
C ASP A 1100 -20.84 -24.55 -2.65
N ASP A 1101 -20.35 -25.61 -2.02
CA ASP A 1101 -20.87 -26.12 -0.74
C ASP A 1101 -20.62 -25.14 0.43
N GLY A 1102 -19.77 -24.13 0.24
CA GLY A 1102 -19.42 -23.12 1.26
C GLY A 1102 -18.26 -23.52 2.18
N VAL A 1103 -17.43 -24.48 1.75
CA VAL A 1103 -16.20 -24.89 2.44
C VAL A 1103 -15.10 -23.88 2.16
N THR A 1104 -14.36 -23.48 3.19
CA THR A 1104 -13.18 -22.62 3.01
C THR A 1104 -12.00 -23.45 2.52
N LEU A 1105 -11.59 -23.22 1.28
CA LEU A 1105 -10.51 -23.96 0.62
C LEU A 1105 -9.20 -23.17 0.66
N LEU A 1106 -8.08 -23.88 0.75
CA LEU A 1106 -6.74 -23.31 0.61
C LEU A 1106 -5.81 -24.31 -0.07
N GLY A 1107 -5.18 -23.88 -1.15
CA GLY A 1107 -4.05 -24.58 -1.75
C GLY A 1107 -2.74 -24.08 -1.16
N CYS A 1108 -2.01 -24.94 -0.48
CA CYS A 1108 -0.66 -24.69 -0.02
C CYS A 1108 0.34 -25.22 -1.06
N ALA A 1109 1.04 -24.33 -1.72
CA ALA A 1109 2.11 -24.71 -2.64
C ALA A 1109 3.27 -25.36 -1.88
N SER A 1110 3.86 -26.41 -2.48
CA SER A 1110 5.06 -27.05 -1.96
C SER A 1110 6.21 -26.05 -1.77
N LEU A 1111 6.94 -26.18 -0.66
CA LEU A 1111 8.14 -25.39 -0.36
C LEU A 1111 9.37 -26.28 -0.58
N ASP A 1112 10.40 -25.75 -1.22
CA ASP A 1112 11.71 -26.43 -1.29
C ASP A 1112 12.47 -26.34 0.04
N ASP A 1113 13.63 -27.02 0.14
CA ASP A 1113 14.49 -27.04 1.35
C ASP A 1113 14.96 -25.63 1.80
N ARG A 1114 14.77 -24.60 0.97
CA ARG A 1114 15.11 -23.19 1.22
C ARG A 1114 13.88 -22.31 1.43
N GLY A 1115 12.68 -22.89 1.52
CA GLY A 1115 11.42 -22.16 1.69
C GLY A 1115 10.95 -21.41 0.45
N GLN A 1116 11.48 -21.71 -0.74
CA GLN A 1116 10.97 -21.16 -2.00
C GLN A 1116 9.81 -22.01 -2.53
N PRO A 1117 8.76 -21.36 -3.06
CA PRO A 1117 7.60 -22.08 -3.54
C PRO A 1117 7.86 -22.77 -4.88
N ARG A 1118 7.54 -24.06 -4.97
CA ARG A 1118 7.65 -24.88 -6.17
C ARG A 1118 6.27 -25.42 -6.54
N TYR A 1119 5.66 -24.88 -7.59
CA TYR A 1119 4.36 -25.32 -8.08
C TYR A 1119 4.08 -24.93 -9.53
N SER A 1120 3.12 -25.61 -10.17
CA SER A 1120 2.66 -25.26 -11.51
C SER A 1120 1.81 -23.99 -11.50
N THR A 1121 2.39 -22.86 -11.93
CA THR A 1121 1.71 -21.55 -11.97
C THR A 1121 0.45 -21.55 -12.85
N GLY A 1122 0.45 -22.34 -13.92
CA GLY A 1122 -0.69 -22.49 -14.83
C GLY A 1122 -1.89 -23.22 -14.21
N VAL A 1123 -1.65 -24.23 -13.36
CA VAL A 1123 -2.71 -24.96 -12.66
C VAL A 1123 -3.18 -24.18 -11.43
N ALA A 1124 -2.25 -23.59 -10.67
CA ALA A 1124 -2.58 -22.75 -9.53
C ALA A 1124 -3.50 -21.56 -9.90
N GLY A 1125 -3.25 -20.89 -11.02
CA GLY A 1125 -4.13 -19.83 -11.52
C GLY A 1125 -5.56 -20.32 -11.83
N GLN A 1126 -5.70 -21.55 -12.35
CA GLN A 1126 -7.01 -22.16 -12.62
C GLN A 1126 -7.73 -22.58 -11.33
N LEU A 1127 -6.99 -23.03 -10.32
CA LEU A 1127 -7.53 -23.37 -8.99
C LEU A 1127 -8.03 -22.13 -8.24
N VAL A 1128 -7.30 -21.01 -8.33
CA VAL A 1128 -7.75 -19.71 -7.81
C VAL A 1128 -9.04 -19.27 -8.49
N ALA A 1129 -9.11 -19.38 -9.83
CA ALA A 1129 -10.33 -19.08 -10.58
C ALA A 1129 -11.49 -20.05 -10.26
N ALA A 1130 -11.20 -21.25 -9.75
CA ALA A 1130 -12.19 -22.23 -9.34
C ALA A 1130 -12.67 -22.07 -7.88
N GLY A 1131 -12.13 -21.11 -7.12
CA GLY A 1131 -12.55 -20.80 -5.75
C GLY A 1131 -11.61 -21.30 -4.65
N MET A 1132 -10.42 -21.83 -4.99
CA MET A 1132 -9.39 -22.20 -4.02
C MET A 1132 -8.19 -21.24 -4.11
N PRO A 1133 -8.03 -20.29 -3.18
CA PRO A 1133 -6.83 -19.46 -3.12
C PRO A 1133 -5.59 -20.34 -2.95
N VAL A 1134 -4.54 -20.06 -3.72
CA VAL A 1134 -3.26 -20.75 -3.63
C VAL A 1134 -2.23 -19.82 -3.02
N ALA A 1135 -1.58 -20.24 -1.94
CA ALA A 1135 -0.55 -19.49 -1.25
C ALA A 1135 0.62 -20.41 -0.89
N ALA A 1136 1.82 -19.83 -0.84
CA ALA A 1136 2.98 -20.48 -0.24
C ALA A 1136 3.04 -20.04 1.22
N LEU A 1137 2.67 -20.93 2.13
CA LEU A 1137 2.58 -20.63 3.55
C LEU A 1137 3.51 -21.55 4.32
N SER A 1138 4.32 -20.97 5.19
CA SER A 1138 4.97 -21.73 6.24
C SER A 1138 3.93 -22.31 7.22
N PRO A 1139 4.25 -23.38 7.98
CA PRO A 1139 3.33 -23.97 8.97
C PRO A 1139 2.75 -22.95 9.96
N THR A 1140 3.55 -21.97 10.38
CA THR A 1140 3.13 -20.91 11.30
C THR A 1140 2.14 -19.95 10.63
N GLU A 1141 2.34 -19.64 9.35
CA GLU A 1141 1.40 -18.81 8.58
C GLU A 1141 0.12 -19.56 8.26
N LEU A 1142 0.20 -20.86 7.98
CA LEU A 1142 -0.97 -21.73 7.81
C LEU A 1142 -1.79 -21.79 9.11
N ALA A 1143 -1.12 -21.97 10.26
CA ALA A 1143 -1.78 -21.94 11.56
C ALA A 1143 -2.43 -20.57 11.87
N ARG A 1144 -1.77 -19.46 11.49
CA ARG A 1144 -2.33 -18.11 11.60
C ARG A 1144 -3.54 -17.93 10.70
N TRP A 1145 -3.45 -18.36 9.44
CA TRP A 1145 -4.54 -18.29 8.48
C TRP A 1145 -5.75 -19.10 8.95
N ILE A 1146 -5.54 -20.32 9.46
CA ILE A 1146 -6.59 -21.12 10.11
C ILE A 1146 -7.20 -20.32 11.28
N GLY A 1147 -6.38 -19.67 12.10
CA GLY A 1147 -6.84 -18.80 13.18
C GLY A 1147 -7.67 -17.60 12.72
N ASP A 1148 -7.33 -16.98 11.58
CA ASP A 1148 -8.05 -15.85 10.99
C ASP A 1148 -9.38 -16.28 10.35
N GLN A 1149 -9.43 -17.44 9.70
CA GLN A 1149 -10.68 -17.97 9.13
C GLN A 1149 -11.67 -18.45 10.22
N VAL A 1150 -11.15 -18.87 11.37
CA VAL A 1150 -11.93 -19.30 12.53
C VAL A 1150 -12.49 -18.12 13.34
N ARG A 1151 -11.99 -16.89 13.13
CA ARG A 1151 -12.42 -15.64 13.81
C ARG A 1151 -13.66 -15.03 13.14
#